data_AF-A0A4S4L8Q1-F1
#
_entry.id   AF-A0A4S4L8Q1-F1
#
_cell.length_a   1.000
_cell.length_b   1.000
_cell.length_c   1.000
_cell.angle_alpha   90.00
_cell.angle_beta   90.00
_cell.angle_gamma   90.00
#
_symmetry.space_group_name_H-M   'P 1'
#
loop_
_entity.id
_entity.type
_entity.pdbx_description
1 polymer ?
#
loop_
_entity_poly.entity_id
_entity_poly.type
_entity_poly.pdbx_seq_one_letter_code
_entity_poly.pdbx_strand_id
1 'polypeptide(L)'
;MAESPMNPFMSRVSIASDGQSNTMPLPGGLNNSGSLSKPLQPPNLRQFSSLSPSIGMDSPRDSVVYTDTSSGPLAAGAALAGAPEQSGGNPAPNEKTGPGVGKQSGRRRRLAWFAGLAALVVVAAAVAVPVGVVFGRNKSSSSSSDGGSGSNTKSNLHTTGGNGSTVTTEDGTTFTYVNPFGGFWVDDPEDPFNNNAQPNSWTPPLNTTWTWGVDKVYGVNLGGWFVLEPFIAPALFQKYQNLSTPVVDEWTLSQAMAADTSPDGGLSQIEDHYNTFITEQDIAQIAGAGLNWIRLPIPFWTVDKWTTTNDTEPFLAHTSWKYTLRLFRWARKYGLRINLDLHTAPGSQNGFNHSGKSGQINFLNGIMGFANAQRMLEYIRVIAEFISQQEYNDLIPMFGIINEPLTGIIGQDQISNFYLQAYDMIRNITGTGERKGAFISIHDGFESLTSWADFFPGSDRINLDTHPYFAFGAQFEQPIERWPPMACSWGGGINVSQTAFGVTVAGEFSNGINDCGLYLNGVGSTPGLPDCDFYMDSTQWNQTMIDGIRDYALASMDALQNWFFWTWKVGNSSVTNTVQSPLWSYQLGLEGGWMPTDPRSAAGKCAELGVTGIAFDGSYSAWQTGGSGAGTISATARESFAAWPPSIISGITGDLSLVPTYTSTAVMKTLPPDMFTAAPKTLSVGDGWADPADMASGVTEVAGCSYPDPWMALGLTLPTATCTGTVTPARLARRMVITPLPIA
;
A
#
# COMPACT_ATOMS: atom_id res chain seq x y z
N MET A 1 67.94 -14.33 0.96
CA MET A 1 68.78 -13.16 1.30
C MET A 1 67.87 -11.95 1.25
N ALA A 2 67.73 -11.23 2.38
CA ALA A 2 67.07 -9.93 2.64
C ALA A 2 65.61 -9.77 2.12
N GLU A 3 64.51 -9.73 2.93
CA GLU A 3 64.10 -8.84 4.05
C GLU A 3 64.23 -7.34 3.72
N SER A 4 63.28 -6.41 3.96
CA SER A 4 62.05 -6.24 4.78
C SER A 4 61.38 -4.90 4.31
N PRO A 5 60.42 -4.19 4.97
CA PRO A 5 59.75 -4.44 6.26
C PRO A 5 58.23 -4.15 6.38
N MET A 6 57.73 -4.62 7.53
CA MET A 6 56.43 -4.40 8.18
C MET A 6 56.38 -3.14 9.08
N ASN A 7 55.13 -2.81 9.43
CA ASN A 7 54.57 -1.95 10.49
C ASN A 7 55.15 -2.17 11.91
N PRO A 8 55.25 -1.14 12.78
CA PRO A 8 54.41 -1.12 14.02
C PRO A 8 54.11 0.29 14.62
N PHE A 9 53.07 0.42 15.47
CA PHE A 9 53.17 0.96 16.87
C PHE A 9 51.81 0.95 17.62
N MET A 10 51.82 0.40 18.84
CA MET A 10 50.84 0.54 19.93
C MET A 10 51.34 1.57 20.96
N SER A 11 50.45 2.14 21.80
CA SER A 11 50.62 2.08 23.28
C SER A 11 49.35 2.47 24.06
N ARG A 12 49.12 1.75 25.17
CA ARG A 12 48.19 2.06 26.28
C ARG A 12 48.99 2.72 27.44
N VAL A 13 48.36 3.60 28.24
CA VAL A 13 48.73 3.86 29.66
C VAL A 13 47.46 4.15 30.49
N SER A 14 47.51 3.74 31.76
CA SER A 14 46.46 3.62 32.78
C SER A 14 46.43 4.76 33.82
N ILE A 15 45.28 4.90 34.50
CA ILE A 15 45.00 5.28 35.93
C ILE A 15 45.47 6.66 36.46
N ALA A 16 44.52 7.46 37.00
CA ALA A 16 44.54 7.98 38.39
C ALA A 16 43.24 8.72 38.78
N SER A 17 42.81 8.49 40.01
CA SER A 17 41.73 9.15 40.75
C SER A 17 42.15 10.52 41.29
N ASP A 18 41.13 11.31 41.65
CA ASP A 18 41.03 12.33 42.72
C ASP A 18 40.20 13.49 42.17
N GLY A 19 39.04 13.87 42.71
CA GLY A 19 38.73 14.07 44.11
C GLY A 19 39.00 15.53 44.48
N GLN A 20 38.01 16.43 44.37
CA GLN A 20 37.66 17.39 45.42
C GLN A 20 36.55 18.37 45.02
N SER A 21 35.64 18.53 45.98
CA SER A 21 34.62 19.56 46.12
C SER A 21 35.19 20.98 46.21
N ASN A 22 34.38 21.98 45.88
CA ASN A 22 34.13 23.20 46.67
C ASN A 22 33.16 24.12 45.90
N THR A 23 31.89 24.18 46.33
CA THR A 23 31.31 25.26 47.17
C THR A 23 31.11 26.60 46.45
N MET A 24 29.83 26.94 46.30
CA MET A 24 29.19 28.27 46.14
C MET A 24 29.88 29.41 46.92
N PRO A 25 29.73 30.72 46.56
CA PRO A 25 28.40 31.36 46.44
C PRO A 25 28.22 32.56 45.47
N LEU A 26 26.94 32.84 45.20
CA LEU A 26 26.40 34.12 44.69
C LEU A 26 26.58 35.25 45.74
N PRO A 27 26.64 36.53 45.33
CA PRO A 27 25.44 37.40 45.24
C PRO A 27 25.54 38.35 44.00
N GLY A 28 24.52 38.99 43.43
CA GLY A 28 23.23 39.51 43.88
C GLY A 28 23.06 40.91 43.25
N GLY A 29 21.85 41.26 42.78
CA GLY A 29 21.36 42.66 42.81
C GLY A 29 21.32 43.51 41.52
N LEU A 30 20.11 43.61 40.95
CA LEU A 30 19.33 44.84 40.66
C LEU A 30 19.64 45.81 39.49
N ASN A 31 18.55 46.09 38.73
CA ASN A 31 18.14 47.32 38.00
C ASN A 31 18.89 47.70 36.70
N ASN A 32 18.32 48.30 35.64
CA ASN A 32 17.06 49.01 35.41
C ASN A 32 16.77 49.17 33.88
N SER A 33 15.48 49.23 33.52
CA SER A 33 14.79 50.09 32.52
C SER A 33 15.15 50.19 31.01
N GLY A 34 14.11 50.10 30.15
CA GLY A 34 13.95 50.87 28.88
C GLY A 34 13.59 50.04 27.63
N SER A 35 12.32 49.68 27.33
CA SER A 35 11.28 50.46 26.61
C SER A 35 11.59 50.84 25.14
N LEU A 36 11.00 50.14 24.14
CA LEU A 36 10.03 50.69 23.15
C LEU A 36 9.72 49.76 21.93
N SER A 37 8.43 49.79 21.56
CA SER A 37 7.80 49.60 20.23
C SER A 37 7.64 48.22 19.55
N LYS A 38 6.40 47.71 19.68
CA LYS A 38 5.58 46.82 18.81
C LYS A 38 5.51 47.30 17.32
N PRO A 39 5.01 46.50 16.33
CA PRO A 39 3.93 45.52 16.47
C PRO A 39 4.06 44.14 15.80
N LEU A 40 3.34 43.21 16.45
CA LEU A 40 2.90 41.89 15.98
C LEU A 40 1.70 42.02 15.03
N GLN A 41 1.68 41.16 14.01
CA GLN A 41 0.47 40.51 13.48
C GLN A 41 0.87 39.17 12.83
N PRO A 42 0.51 38.04 13.46
CA PRO A 42 -0.31 36.99 12.82
C PRO A 42 -1.61 36.84 13.66
N PRO A 43 -2.55 35.90 13.43
CA PRO A 43 -2.56 34.74 12.52
C PRO A 43 -3.90 34.52 11.77
N ASN A 44 -3.99 33.49 10.93
CA ASN A 44 -5.27 32.83 10.61
C ASN A 44 -5.20 31.37 11.07
N LEU A 45 -5.58 31.17 12.34
CA LEU A 45 -5.84 29.87 12.93
C LEU A 45 -7.22 29.40 12.49
N ARG A 46 -7.31 28.24 11.83
CA ARG A 46 -8.56 27.50 11.68
C ARG A 46 -8.98 26.99 13.07
N GLN A 47 -10.05 27.56 13.62
CA GLN A 47 -10.76 27.04 14.78
C GLN A 47 -11.71 25.93 14.34
N PHE A 48 -11.59 24.75 14.93
CA PHE A 48 -12.75 24.05 15.48
C PHE A 48 -12.37 23.45 16.84
N SER A 49 -13.30 23.62 17.77
CA SER A 49 -13.18 23.46 19.21
C SER A 49 -13.39 22.02 19.67
N SER A 50 -12.47 21.57 20.51
CA SER A 50 -12.63 20.72 21.70
C SER A 50 -13.97 20.01 21.93
N LEU A 51 -13.94 18.69 21.83
CA LEU A 51 -14.60 17.80 22.79
C LEU A 51 -13.56 16.74 23.21
N SER A 52 -13.24 16.72 24.50
CA SER A 52 -12.66 15.55 25.18
C SER A 52 -13.54 15.23 26.37
N PRO A 53 -13.56 13.96 26.80
CA PRO A 53 -12.92 13.68 28.06
C PRO A 53 -11.88 12.57 27.94
N SER A 54 -10.68 12.90 28.44
CA SER A 54 -9.65 12.04 29.02
C SER A 54 -9.73 10.52 28.79
N ILE A 55 -8.98 10.04 27.81
CA ILE A 55 -7.97 8.99 27.99
C ILE A 55 -6.77 9.47 27.19
N GLY A 56 -5.57 9.54 27.79
CA GLY A 56 -4.36 9.81 27.04
C GLY A 56 -4.16 8.71 26.00
N MET A 57 -4.38 9.02 24.73
CA MET A 57 -4.16 8.13 23.60
C MET A 57 -3.56 8.96 22.46
N ASP A 58 -2.27 9.25 22.57
CA ASP A 58 -1.43 9.19 21.38
C ASP A 58 -1.42 7.71 20.99
N SER A 59 -2.07 7.34 19.88
CA SER A 59 -1.91 5.99 19.35
C SER A 59 -0.43 5.85 18.96
N PRO A 60 0.31 4.86 19.49
CA PRO A 60 1.68 4.63 19.03
C PRO A 60 1.57 4.18 17.58
N ARG A 61 1.79 5.12 16.66
CA ARG A 61 1.79 4.95 15.20
C ARG A 61 3.21 5.00 14.63
N ASP A 62 4.20 5.03 15.51
CA ASP A 62 5.59 5.06 15.08
C ASP A 62 5.96 3.67 14.59
N SER A 63 5.74 3.39 13.31
CA SER A 63 6.36 2.29 12.56
C SER A 63 7.91 2.40 12.51
N VAL A 64 8.50 3.23 13.38
CA VAL A 64 9.84 3.77 13.27
C VAL A 64 10.62 3.44 14.55
N VAL A 65 11.75 2.77 14.40
CA VAL A 65 12.80 2.76 15.44
C VAL A 65 13.79 3.88 15.10
N TYR A 66 13.76 4.97 15.86
CA TYR A 66 14.81 5.98 15.81
C TYR A 66 16.03 5.49 16.58
N THR A 67 17.19 5.41 15.92
CA THR A 67 18.47 5.50 16.61
C THR A 67 18.99 6.92 16.44
N ASP A 68 18.72 7.81 17.40
CA ASP A 68 19.33 9.15 17.40
C ASP A 68 20.18 9.39 18.65
N THR A 69 21.44 9.73 18.43
CA THR A 69 22.40 10.18 19.43
C THR A 69 22.59 11.68 19.29
N SER A 70 21.73 12.50 19.87
CA SER A 70 22.09 13.84 20.34
C SER A 70 21.04 14.42 21.30
N SER A 71 21.47 14.76 22.52
CA SER A 71 20.59 15.12 23.64
C SER A 71 20.70 16.60 24.04
N GLY A 72 19.54 17.27 24.14
CA GLY A 72 19.21 18.24 25.20
C GLY A 72 18.91 19.70 24.78
N PRO A 73 18.19 20.50 25.62
CA PRO A 73 17.13 20.13 26.57
C PRO A 73 15.84 21.00 26.48
N LEU A 74 14.71 20.40 26.86
CA LEU A 74 13.40 21.04 27.07
C LEU A 74 13.32 21.71 28.45
N ALA A 75 12.64 22.86 28.54
CA ALA A 75 12.31 23.54 29.80
C ALA A 75 10.78 23.63 30.00
N ALA A 76 10.35 23.28 31.21
CA ALA A 76 8.96 23.24 31.68
C ALA A 76 8.57 24.50 32.49
N GLY A 77 7.26 24.79 32.60
CA GLY A 77 6.69 25.41 33.80
C GLY A 77 5.49 26.37 33.67
N ALA A 78 4.41 26.00 34.38
CA ALA A 78 3.54 26.83 35.26
C ALA A 78 2.11 27.28 34.82
N ALA A 79 1.12 26.49 35.29
CA ALA A 79 0.07 26.80 36.29
C ALA A 79 -0.81 28.09 36.26
N LEU A 80 -2.13 27.84 36.12
CA LEU A 80 -3.32 28.26 36.93
C LEU A 80 -3.54 29.71 37.43
N ALA A 81 -4.71 30.28 37.07
CA ALA A 81 -5.73 30.98 37.91
C ALA A 81 -6.76 31.66 36.99
N GLY A 82 -8.07 31.76 37.20
CA GLY A 82 -9.00 31.38 38.27
C GLY A 82 -10.43 31.65 37.76
N ALA A 83 -11.42 30.93 38.29
CA ALA A 83 -12.84 31.11 37.98
C ALA A 83 -13.47 32.30 38.73
N PRO A 84 -14.69 32.71 38.33
CA PRO A 84 -15.75 32.75 39.32
C PRO A 84 -17.07 32.10 38.87
N GLU A 85 -17.71 31.51 39.88
CA GLU A 85 -19.12 31.17 40.13
C GLU A 85 -20.13 32.25 39.64
N GLN A 86 -21.46 32.04 39.48
CA GLN A 86 -22.43 31.02 39.89
C GLN A 86 -23.77 31.31 39.17
N SER A 87 -24.72 30.35 39.29
CA SER A 87 -26.19 30.55 39.31
C SER A 87 -26.87 30.86 37.96
N GLY A 88 -27.93 30.19 37.51
CA GLY A 88 -28.86 29.25 38.14
C GLY A 88 -30.20 29.34 37.39
N GLY A 89 -30.96 28.25 37.35
CA GLY A 89 -32.41 28.29 37.10
C GLY A 89 -32.92 27.78 35.75
N ASN A 90 -33.37 26.53 35.73
CA ASN A 90 -34.41 26.03 34.81
C ASN A 90 -35.79 26.53 35.32
N PRO A 91 -36.81 26.70 34.46
CA PRO A 91 -37.69 25.56 34.18
C PRO A 91 -38.30 25.48 32.75
N ALA A 92 -38.65 24.26 32.36
CA ALA A 92 -39.51 23.89 31.21
C ALA A 92 -41.02 23.97 31.60
N PRO A 93 -41.99 23.43 30.81
CA PRO A 93 -42.36 23.65 29.39
C PRO A 93 -43.89 23.94 29.24
N ASN A 94 -44.38 24.29 28.03
CA ASN A 94 -45.73 23.84 27.57
C ASN A 94 -46.05 24.12 26.07
N GLU A 95 -46.30 23.02 25.34
CA GLU A 95 -47.46 22.68 24.49
C GLU A 95 -48.29 23.77 23.76
N LYS A 96 -48.41 23.71 22.41
CA LYS A 96 -49.64 23.34 21.64
C LYS A 96 -49.65 23.69 20.13
N THR A 97 -50.30 22.78 19.37
CA THR A 97 -51.13 22.91 18.13
C THR A 97 -50.49 22.99 16.71
N GLY A 98 -50.84 22.00 15.87
CA GLY A 98 -50.78 22.03 14.37
C GLY A 98 -52.00 22.75 13.74
N PRO A 99 -52.40 22.57 12.44
CA PRO A 99 -52.30 21.36 11.59
C PRO A 99 -52.05 21.57 10.05
N GLY A 100 -51.98 20.47 9.27
CA GLY A 100 -52.31 20.48 7.82
C GLY A 100 -51.77 19.33 6.95
N VAL A 101 -52.61 18.36 6.58
CA VAL A 101 -52.33 17.20 5.68
C VAL A 101 -53.15 17.33 4.39
N GLY A 102 -52.58 16.94 3.23
CA GLY A 102 -53.29 16.69 1.97
C GLY A 102 -52.94 15.32 1.35
N LYS A 103 -53.97 14.55 0.95
CA LYS A 103 -53.93 13.20 0.33
C LYS A 103 -54.16 13.26 -1.20
N GLN A 104 -53.45 12.44 -1.99
CA GLN A 104 -53.90 11.87 -3.28
C GLN A 104 -53.22 10.50 -3.54
N SER A 105 -53.95 9.38 -3.46
CA SER A 105 -54.61 8.61 -4.54
C SER A 105 -53.81 7.38 -5.03
N GLY A 106 -54.13 6.21 -4.46
CA GLY A 106 -53.61 4.91 -4.85
C GLY A 106 -54.45 4.26 -5.96
N ARG A 107 -53.91 4.22 -7.19
CA ARG A 107 -54.36 3.29 -8.23
C ARG A 107 -53.27 2.97 -9.27
N ARG A 108 -52.25 3.83 -9.43
CA ARG A 108 -51.08 3.58 -10.30
C ARG A 108 -50.02 2.64 -9.72
N ARG A 109 -49.98 2.46 -8.39
CA ARG A 109 -48.97 1.61 -7.73
C ARG A 109 -49.17 0.11 -8.00
N ARG A 110 -50.41 -0.35 -8.23
CA ARG A 110 -50.70 -1.79 -8.42
C ARG A 110 -50.28 -2.32 -9.80
N LEU A 111 -50.29 -1.50 -10.85
CA LEU A 111 -49.82 -1.92 -12.18
C LEU A 111 -48.29 -2.04 -12.25
N ALA A 112 -47.57 -1.16 -11.54
CA ALA A 112 -46.09 -1.21 -11.48
C ALA A 112 -45.59 -2.48 -10.77
N TRP A 113 -46.32 -2.97 -9.76
CA TRP A 113 -45.99 -4.22 -9.07
C TRP A 113 -46.14 -5.45 -9.97
N PHE A 114 -47.18 -5.53 -10.81
CA PHE A 114 -47.34 -6.65 -11.74
C PHE A 114 -46.33 -6.63 -12.89
N ALA A 115 -45.95 -5.45 -13.38
CA ALA A 115 -44.89 -5.31 -14.37
C ALA A 115 -43.51 -5.70 -13.80
N GLY A 116 -43.24 -5.31 -12.56
CA GLY A 116 -42.02 -5.71 -11.85
C GLY A 116 -41.94 -7.22 -11.63
N LEU A 117 -43.05 -7.87 -11.25
CA LEU A 117 -43.08 -9.32 -11.04
C LEU A 117 -42.87 -10.10 -12.35
N ALA A 118 -43.44 -9.63 -13.47
CA ALA A 118 -43.25 -10.24 -14.78
C ALA A 118 -41.80 -10.10 -15.27
N ALA A 119 -41.17 -8.94 -15.05
CA ALA A 119 -39.75 -8.74 -15.36
C ALA A 119 -38.85 -9.65 -14.52
N LEU A 120 -39.18 -9.87 -13.24
CA LEU A 120 -38.44 -10.74 -12.34
C LEU A 120 -38.54 -12.22 -12.75
N VAL A 121 -39.70 -12.66 -13.25
CA VAL A 121 -39.89 -14.02 -13.80
C VAL A 121 -39.10 -14.20 -15.11
N VAL A 122 -39.03 -13.18 -15.96
CA VAL A 122 -38.23 -13.24 -17.20
C VAL A 122 -36.73 -13.28 -16.89
N VAL A 123 -36.25 -12.50 -15.91
CA VAL A 123 -34.86 -12.55 -15.45
C VAL A 123 -34.55 -13.89 -14.79
N ALA A 124 -35.43 -14.41 -13.93
CA ALA A 124 -35.27 -15.72 -13.33
C ALA A 124 -35.23 -16.85 -14.38
N ALA A 125 -36.05 -16.77 -15.43
CA ALA A 125 -36.01 -17.71 -16.55
C ALA A 125 -34.74 -17.56 -17.41
N ALA A 126 -34.28 -16.33 -17.65
CA ALA A 126 -33.05 -16.05 -18.41
C ALA A 126 -31.79 -16.53 -17.67
N VAL A 127 -31.81 -16.60 -16.33
CA VAL A 127 -30.72 -17.13 -15.51
C VAL A 127 -30.86 -18.64 -15.29
N ALA A 128 -32.08 -19.17 -15.10
CA ALA A 128 -32.30 -20.59 -14.84
C ALA A 128 -32.09 -21.49 -16.08
N VAL A 129 -32.31 -20.97 -17.30
CA VAL A 129 -32.16 -21.77 -18.53
C VAL A 129 -30.69 -22.10 -18.85
N PRO A 130 -29.72 -21.15 -18.75
CA PRO A 130 -28.30 -21.49 -18.87
C PRO A 130 -27.81 -22.44 -17.78
N VAL A 131 -28.21 -22.22 -16.52
CA VAL A 131 -27.81 -23.05 -15.36
C VAL A 131 -28.37 -24.48 -15.47
N GLY A 132 -29.62 -24.64 -15.91
CA GLY A 132 -30.24 -25.96 -16.09
C GLY A 132 -29.63 -26.79 -17.23
N VAL A 133 -29.07 -26.12 -18.25
CA VAL A 133 -28.40 -26.80 -19.38
C VAL A 133 -26.96 -27.20 -19.03
N VAL A 134 -26.30 -26.48 -18.12
CA VAL A 134 -24.94 -26.81 -17.63
C VAL A 134 -24.94 -27.94 -16.58
N PHE A 135 -25.98 -28.04 -15.74
CA PHE A 135 -26.05 -29.06 -14.67
C PHE A 135 -26.91 -30.30 -15.02
N GLY A 136 -27.46 -30.37 -16.23
CA GLY A 136 -28.42 -31.39 -16.64
C GLY A 136 -27.86 -32.58 -17.41
N ARG A 137 -26.89 -33.33 -16.88
CA ARG A 137 -26.61 -34.73 -17.32
C ARG A 137 -25.61 -35.44 -16.40
N ASN A 138 -26.11 -36.04 -15.32
CA ASN A 138 -25.43 -37.16 -14.66
C ASN A 138 -26.44 -38.29 -14.44
N LYS A 139 -26.50 -39.22 -15.41
CA LYS A 139 -27.03 -40.57 -15.19
C LYS A 139 -25.88 -41.55 -15.44
N SER A 140 -25.51 -42.22 -14.37
CA SER A 140 -24.59 -43.34 -14.32
C SER A 140 -25.13 -44.55 -15.10
N SER A 141 -24.34 -45.08 -16.03
CA SER A 141 -24.43 -46.49 -16.45
C SER A 141 -23.04 -47.01 -16.82
N SER A 142 -22.62 -48.05 -16.11
CA SER A 142 -21.42 -48.85 -16.37
C SER A 142 -21.56 -49.72 -17.62
N SER A 143 -20.57 -49.71 -18.51
CA SER A 143 -20.19 -50.88 -19.31
C SER A 143 -18.80 -50.71 -19.94
N SER A 144 -18.04 -51.78 -19.89
CA SER A 144 -16.67 -51.99 -20.36
C SER A 144 -16.50 -52.21 -21.87
N SER A 145 -15.23 -52.09 -22.30
CA SER A 145 -14.49 -52.70 -23.44
C SER A 145 -14.37 -51.97 -24.80
N ASP A 146 -13.11 -51.64 -25.10
CA ASP A 146 -12.30 -51.75 -26.33
C ASP A 146 -12.68 -51.07 -27.67
N GLY A 147 -11.66 -50.46 -28.27
CA GLY A 147 -11.58 -50.15 -29.71
C GLY A 147 -10.91 -48.81 -30.02
N GLY A 148 -9.62 -48.83 -30.35
CA GLY A 148 -8.86 -47.63 -30.73
C GLY A 148 -9.22 -47.07 -32.11
N SER A 149 -9.11 -45.75 -32.26
CA SER A 149 -8.63 -45.07 -33.47
C SER A 149 -8.37 -43.60 -33.15
N GLY A 150 -7.27 -43.06 -33.69
CA GLY A 150 -6.77 -41.72 -33.38
C GLY A 150 -7.76 -40.60 -33.72
N SER A 151 -7.90 -39.69 -32.76
CA SER A 151 -8.54 -38.39 -32.94
C SER A 151 -7.84 -37.40 -32.00
N ASN A 152 -7.49 -36.23 -32.52
CA ASN A 152 -6.84 -35.13 -31.81
C ASN A 152 -7.51 -34.89 -30.45
N THR A 153 -6.78 -35.18 -29.37
CA THR A 153 -7.16 -34.83 -28.02
C THR A 153 -7.05 -33.32 -27.85
N LYS A 154 -8.10 -32.58 -28.20
CA LYS A 154 -8.48 -31.43 -27.37
C LYS A 154 -8.85 -32.05 -26.02
N SER A 155 -7.93 -32.01 -25.06
CA SER A 155 -8.27 -32.35 -23.69
C SER A 155 -9.49 -31.51 -23.29
N ASN A 156 -10.54 -32.15 -22.79
CA ASN A 156 -11.63 -31.44 -22.12
C ASN A 156 -11.06 -30.87 -20.81
N LEU A 157 -10.19 -29.86 -20.88
CA LEU A 157 -9.88 -29.06 -19.70
C LEU A 157 -11.19 -28.41 -19.28
N HIS A 158 -11.55 -28.60 -18.02
CA HIS A 158 -12.63 -27.83 -17.43
C HIS A 158 -12.23 -26.35 -17.49
N THR A 159 -13.03 -25.52 -18.17
CA THR A 159 -12.80 -24.07 -18.22
C THR A 159 -13.43 -23.35 -17.02
N THR A 160 -14.06 -24.09 -16.12
CA THR A 160 -14.61 -23.59 -14.86
C THR A 160 -14.73 -24.70 -13.82
N GLY A 161 -14.65 -24.34 -12.55
CA GLY A 161 -14.83 -25.26 -11.43
C GLY A 161 -15.16 -24.55 -10.12
N GLY A 162 -15.92 -25.22 -9.26
CA GLY A 162 -16.25 -24.75 -7.90
C GLY A 162 -15.51 -25.56 -6.83
N ASN A 163 -15.95 -25.42 -5.59
CA ASN A 163 -15.40 -26.19 -4.46
C ASN A 163 -15.29 -27.70 -4.77
N GLY A 164 -14.10 -28.28 -4.52
CA GLY A 164 -13.80 -29.68 -4.77
C GLY A 164 -13.37 -30.01 -6.20
N SER A 165 -13.38 -29.06 -7.13
CA SER A 165 -12.86 -29.28 -8.50
C SER A 165 -11.34 -29.43 -8.50
N THR A 166 -10.81 -30.22 -9.43
CA THR A 166 -9.38 -30.26 -9.71
C THR A 166 -8.97 -29.10 -10.60
N VAL A 167 -7.93 -28.37 -10.20
CA VAL A 167 -7.25 -27.36 -11.00
C VAL A 167 -5.97 -27.99 -11.57
N THR A 168 -5.73 -27.77 -12.85
CA THR A 168 -4.45 -28.06 -13.51
C THR A 168 -3.72 -26.75 -13.74
N THR A 169 -2.49 -26.64 -13.25
CA THR A 169 -1.62 -25.46 -13.40
C THR A 169 -0.91 -25.46 -14.74
N GLU A 170 -0.25 -24.35 -15.08
CA GLU A 170 0.53 -24.19 -16.32
C GLU A 170 1.68 -25.22 -16.46
N ASP A 171 2.27 -25.68 -15.36
CA ASP A 171 3.33 -26.71 -15.35
C ASP A 171 2.78 -28.15 -15.37
N GLY A 172 1.45 -28.31 -15.44
CA GLY A 172 0.77 -29.60 -15.50
C GLY A 172 0.58 -30.27 -14.14
N THR A 173 1.02 -29.65 -13.04
CA THR A 173 0.66 -30.12 -11.70
C THR A 173 -0.82 -29.89 -11.41
N THR A 174 -1.35 -30.57 -10.39
CA THR A 174 -2.78 -30.48 -10.06
C THR A 174 -3.00 -30.34 -8.57
N PHE A 175 -4.03 -29.58 -8.19
CA PHE A 175 -4.50 -29.47 -6.81
C PHE A 175 -6.03 -29.42 -6.76
N THR A 176 -6.60 -29.65 -5.58
CA THR A 176 -8.05 -29.52 -5.36
C THR A 176 -8.35 -28.09 -4.93
N TYR A 177 -9.27 -27.42 -5.64
CA TYR A 177 -9.76 -26.11 -5.25
C TYR A 177 -10.68 -26.24 -4.04
N VAL A 178 -10.29 -25.65 -2.92
CA VAL A 178 -11.09 -25.64 -1.68
C VAL A 178 -11.60 -24.23 -1.43
N ASN A 179 -12.91 -24.06 -1.53
CA ASN A 179 -13.59 -22.80 -1.30
C ASN A 179 -14.97 -23.05 -0.66
N PRO A 180 -15.09 -22.97 0.68
CA PRO A 180 -16.36 -23.23 1.37
C PRO A 180 -17.38 -22.09 1.21
N PHE A 181 -17.04 -21.03 0.47
CA PHE A 181 -17.77 -19.75 0.43
C PHE A 181 -18.56 -19.52 -0.86
N GLY A 182 -18.68 -20.56 -1.69
CA GLY A 182 -19.43 -20.52 -2.95
C GLY A 182 -18.67 -19.89 -4.11
N GLY A 183 -17.36 -19.67 -3.97
CA GLY A 183 -16.53 -19.20 -5.07
C GLY A 183 -16.32 -20.26 -6.15
N PHE A 184 -16.07 -19.80 -7.37
CA PHE A 184 -15.77 -20.63 -8.53
C PHE A 184 -14.75 -19.93 -9.43
N TRP A 185 -13.88 -20.71 -10.06
CA TRP A 185 -12.89 -20.22 -11.00
C TRP A 185 -13.36 -20.36 -12.45
N VAL A 186 -12.79 -19.52 -13.31
CA VAL A 186 -12.98 -19.55 -14.76
C VAL A 186 -11.60 -19.43 -15.42
N ASP A 187 -11.28 -20.38 -16.29
CA ASP A 187 -10.01 -20.47 -17.01
C ASP A 187 -10.31 -20.90 -18.45
N ASP A 188 -10.65 -19.93 -19.30
CA ASP A 188 -10.93 -20.15 -20.71
C ASP A 188 -9.71 -19.71 -21.54
N PRO A 189 -8.91 -20.64 -22.11
CA PRO A 189 -7.75 -20.30 -22.92
C PRO A 189 -8.10 -19.52 -24.20
N GLU A 190 -9.36 -19.59 -24.67
CA GLU A 190 -9.84 -18.83 -25.83
C GLU A 190 -10.35 -17.43 -25.43
N ASP A 191 -10.62 -17.19 -24.13
CA ASP A 191 -11.03 -15.91 -23.54
C ASP A 191 -10.26 -15.60 -22.23
N PRO A 192 -8.95 -15.31 -22.30
CA PRO A 192 -8.11 -15.04 -21.13
C PRO A 192 -8.48 -13.75 -20.36
N PHE A 193 -9.36 -12.91 -20.92
CA PHE A 193 -9.86 -11.69 -20.28
C PHE A 193 -11.26 -11.87 -19.67
N ASN A 194 -11.70 -13.12 -19.49
CA ASN A 194 -12.97 -13.45 -18.86
C ASN A 194 -13.04 -13.01 -17.39
N ASN A 195 -13.95 -12.09 -17.09
CA ASN A 195 -14.10 -11.47 -15.77
C ASN A 195 -15.26 -12.06 -14.94
N ASN A 196 -15.72 -13.29 -15.24
CA ASN A 196 -16.93 -13.87 -14.62
C ASN A 196 -16.68 -14.66 -13.33
N ALA A 197 -15.42 -15.03 -13.03
CA ALA A 197 -15.09 -15.77 -11.80
C ALA A 197 -15.52 -14.98 -10.55
N GLN A 198 -15.82 -15.70 -9.47
CA GLN A 198 -16.14 -15.11 -8.17
C GLN A 198 -15.32 -15.79 -7.08
N PRO A 199 -14.66 -15.01 -6.19
CA PRO A 199 -13.86 -15.60 -5.11
C PRO A 199 -14.75 -16.15 -4.00
N ASN A 200 -15.97 -15.62 -3.85
CA ASN A 200 -16.97 -16.06 -2.88
C ASN A 200 -18.34 -15.46 -3.23
N SER A 201 -19.40 -15.95 -2.56
CA SER A 201 -20.80 -15.59 -2.84
C SER A 201 -21.22 -14.15 -2.51
N TRP A 202 -20.40 -13.39 -1.76
CA TRP A 202 -20.68 -12.00 -1.39
C TRP A 202 -19.82 -10.99 -2.12
N THR A 203 -18.88 -11.44 -2.96
CA THR A 203 -18.00 -10.56 -3.72
C THR A 203 -18.49 -10.47 -5.17
N PRO A 204 -18.75 -9.25 -5.69
CA PRO A 204 -19.12 -9.06 -7.08
C PRO A 204 -18.00 -9.54 -8.04
N PRO A 205 -18.32 -10.19 -9.18
CA PRO A 205 -17.36 -10.47 -10.25
C PRO A 205 -16.60 -9.22 -10.72
N LEU A 206 -15.45 -9.41 -11.38
CA LEU A 206 -14.59 -8.30 -11.84
C LEU A 206 -15.29 -7.36 -12.84
N ASN A 207 -16.18 -7.89 -13.68
CA ASN A 207 -16.94 -7.08 -14.66
C ASN A 207 -18.10 -6.27 -14.05
N THR A 208 -18.33 -6.39 -12.73
CA THR A 208 -19.34 -5.65 -11.99
C THR A 208 -18.70 -4.60 -11.09
N THR A 209 -19.39 -3.46 -10.97
CA THR A 209 -18.90 -2.30 -10.21
C THR A 209 -18.73 -2.64 -8.73
N TRP A 210 -17.55 -2.33 -8.19
CA TRP A 210 -17.31 -2.30 -6.74
C TRP A 210 -17.96 -1.06 -6.12
N THR A 211 -18.86 -1.27 -5.17
CA THR A 211 -19.64 -0.21 -4.52
C THR A 211 -19.02 0.15 -3.18
N TRP A 212 -18.15 1.17 -3.19
CA TRP A 212 -17.52 1.69 -1.96
C TRP A 212 -18.57 2.12 -0.93
N GLY A 213 -18.34 1.71 0.32
CA GLY A 213 -19.27 1.95 1.44
C GLY A 213 -20.26 0.81 1.67
N VAL A 214 -20.44 -0.07 0.67
CA VAL A 214 -21.24 -1.30 0.76
C VAL A 214 -20.33 -2.52 0.73
N ASP A 215 -19.53 -2.65 -0.32
CA ASP A 215 -18.55 -3.73 -0.48
C ASP A 215 -17.35 -3.47 0.44
N LYS A 216 -16.78 -4.54 1.00
CA LYS A 216 -15.67 -4.50 1.96
C LYS A 216 -14.45 -5.24 1.43
N VAL A 217 -13.30 -4.58 1.55
CA VAL A 217 -12.01 -5.16 1.17
C VAL A 217 -11.53 -6.11 2.27
N TYR A 218 -11.40 -7.38 1.92
CA TYR A 218 -10.74 -8.43 2.69
C TYR A 218 -9.55 -8.91 1.87
N GLY A 219 -8.40 -8.28 2.11
CA GLY A 219 -7.22 -8.45 1.29
C GLY A 219 -6.03 -9.05 2.03
N VAL A 220 -5.06 -9.52 1.26
CA VAL A 220 -3.71 -9.84 1.73
C VAL A 220 -2.69 -9.19 0.81
N ASN A 221 -1.53 -8.88 1.37
CA ASN A 221 -0.37 -8.48 0.62
C ASN A 221 0.38 -9.70 0.09
N LEU A 222 1.01 -9.58 -1.07
CA LEU A 222 2.04 -10.51 -1.56
C LEU A 222 3.44 -9.90 -1.32
N GLY A 223 3.68 -9.48 -0.07
CA GLY A 223 4.97 -8.93 0.38
C GLY A 223 6.12 -9.92 0.26
N GLY A 224 7.35 -9.43 0.14
CA GLY A 224 8.54 -10.26 -0.06
C GLY A 224 8.61 -10.98 -1.41
N TRP A 225 7.65 -10.80 -2.33
CA TRP A 225 7.65 -11.49 -3.63
C TRP A 225 8.50 -10.75 -4.66
N PHE A 226 8.09 -9.55 -5.11
CA PHE A 226 8.83 -8.76 -6.11
C PHE A 226 9.71 -7.66 -5.51
N VAL A 227 9.48 -7.33 -4.25
CA VAL A 227 10.35 -6.49 -3.43
C VAL A 227 10.81 -7.36 -2.28
N LEU A 228 12.11 -7.64 -2.22
CA LEU A 228 12.66 -8.63 -1.30
C LEU A 228 12.87 -8.03 0.08
N GLU A 229 12.25 -8.65 1.07
CA GLU A 229 12.37 -8.27 2.47
C GLU A 229 13.04 -9.38 3.27
N PRO A 230 14.10 -9.07 4.04
CA PRO A 230 14.84 -10.06 4.81
C PRO A 230 13.98 -10.92 5.73
N PHE A 231 12.95 -10.37 6.37
CA PHE A 231 12.14 -11.13 7.32
C PHE A 231 11.09 -12.02 6.62
N ILE A 232 10.70 -11.68 5.38
CA ILE A 232 9.73 -12.45 4.60
C ILE A 232 10.44 -13.55 3.81
N ALA A 233 11.60 -13.27 3.23
CA ALA A 233 12.40 -14.23 2.46
C ALA A 233 13.81 -14.45 3.04
N PRO A 234 13.94 -14.85 4.33
CA PRO A 234 15.22 -14.86 5.05
C PRO A 234 16.28 -15.76 4.42
N ALA A 235 15.88 -16.86 3.79
CA ALA A 235 16.81 -17.80 3.17
C ALA A 235 17.72 -17.14 2.10
N LEU A 236 17.19 -16.18 1.33
CA LEU A 236 17.98 -15.45 0.31
C LEU A 236 19.10 -14.63 0.95
N PHE A 237 18.83 -14.01 2.10
CA PHE A 237 19.78 -13.16 2.82
C PHE A 237 20.78 -13.98 3.64
N GLN A 238 20.31 -15.06 4.31
CA GLN A 238 21.13 -15.94 5.12
C GLN A 238 22.26 -16.62 4.33
N LYS A 239 22.06 -16.88 3.03
CA LYS A 239 23.12 -17.39 2.13
C LYS A 239 24.35 -16.48 2.11
N TYR A 240 24.16 -15.16 2.23
CA TYR A 240 25.20 -14.14 2.10
C TYR A 240 25.56 -13.43 3.42
N GLN A 241 25.06 -13.89 4.56
CA GLN A 241 25.23 -13.21 5.86
C GLN A 241 26.68 -13.14 6.37
N ASN A 242 27.57 -13.99 5.85
CA ASN A 242 28.96 -14.09 6.28
C ASN A 242 29.94 -13.28 5.40
N LEU A 243 29.43 -12.47 4.47
CA LEU A 243 30.27 -11.59 3.65
C LEU A 243 30.80 -10.41 4.48
N SER A 244 31.92 -9.83 4.03
CA SER A 244 32.50 -8.64 4.67
C SER A 244 31.64 -7.39 4.54
N THR A 245 30.82 -7.32 3.48
CA THR A 245 29.79 -6.29 3.30
C THR A 245 28.45 -6.89 3.71
N PRO A 246 27.78 -6.34 4.74
CA PRO A 246 26.48 -6.84 5.17
C PRO A 246 25.44 -6.75 4.05
N VAL A 247 24.65 -7.81 3.89
CA VAL A 247 23.53 -7.88 2.97
C VAL A 247 22.24 -7.59 3.75
N VAL A 248 21.73 -6.37 3.62
CA VAL A 248 20.68 -5.82 4.49
C VAL A 248 19.38 -5.46 3.76
N ASP A 249 19.43 -5.43 2.42
CA ASP A 249 18.35 -5.05 1.51
C ASP A 249 18.56 -5.67 0.12
N GLU A 250 17.62 -5.48 -0.80
CA GLU A 250 17.70 -6.03 -2.16
C GLU A 250 18.88 -5.43 -2.96
N TRP A 251 19.27 -4.18 -2.69
CA TRP A 251 20.44 -3.55 -3.31
C TRP A 251 21.72 -4.34 -3.02
N THR A 252 22.04 -4.54 -1.75
CA THR A 252 23.24 -5.26 -1.30
C THR A 252 23.14 -6.76 -1.61
N LEU A 253 21.93 -7.34 -1.60
CA LEU A 253 21.70 -8.73 -2.02
C LEU A 253 22.01 -8.92 -3.50
N SER A 254 21.53 -8.02 -4.36
CA SER A 254 21.78 -8.06 -5.80
C SER A 254 23.27 -7.93 -6.12
N GLN A 255 23.98 -7.06 -5.39
CA GLN A 255 25.44 -6.94 -5.52
C GLN A 255 26.15 -8.23 -5.10
N ALA A 256 25.77 -8.83 -3.96
CA ALA A 256 26.34 -10.09 -3.48
C ALA A 256 26.09 -11.24 -4.46
N MET A 257 24.86 -11.36 -4.97
CA MET A 257 24.48 -12.36 -5.97
C MET A 257 25.24 -12.18 -7.28
N ALA A 258 25.40 -10.95 -7.77
CA ALA A 258 26.17 -10.68 -8.99
C ALA A 258 27.67 -11.01 -8.83
N ALA A 259 28.22 -10.87 -7.62
CA ALA A 259 29.60 -11.23 -7.31
C ALA A 259 29.80 -12.75 -7.08
N ASP A 260 28.72 -13.48 -6.80
CA ASP A 260 28.74 -14.92 -6.57
C ASP A 260 28.82 -15.70 -7.89
N THR A 261 30.03 -16.18 -8.20
CA THR A 261 30.33 -16.94 -9.42
C THR A 261 30.21 -18.46 -9.24
N SER A 262 29.66 -18.92 -8.12
CA SER A 262 29.34 -20.33 -7.91
C SER A 262 28.23 -20.81 -8.87
N PRO A 263 28.08 -22.12 -9.11
CA PRO A 263 27.05 -22.65 -10.02
C PRO A 263 25.61 -22.27 -9.65
N ASP A 264 25.33 -22.03 -8.37
CA ASP A 264 24.05 -21.58 -7.83
C ASP A 264 24.05 -20.09 -7.42
N GLY A 265 25.09 -19.35 -7.83
CA GLY A 265 25.19 -17.90 -7.67
C GLY A 265 24.46 -17.11 -8.75
N GLY A 266 24.62 -15.78 -8.76
CA GLY A 266 24.00 -14.90 -9.76
C GLY A 266 22.58 -14.44 -9.43
N LEU A 267 22.11 -13.44 -10.19
CA LEU A 267 20.78 -12.83 -10.01
C LEU A 267 19.62 -13.76 -10.38
N SER A 268 19.86 -14.90 -11.04
CA SER A 268 18.81 -15.88 -11.37
C SER A 268 18.12 -16.44 -10.13
N GLN A 269 18.79 -16.42 -8.97
CA GLN A 269 18.19 -16.78 -7.69
C GLN A 269 16.94 -15.94 -7.36
N ILE A 270 16.91 -14.67 -7.78
CA ILE A 270 15.73 -13.80 -7.63
C ILE A 270 14.61 -14.26 -8.57
N GLU A 271 14.91 -14.62 -9.82
CA GLU A 271 13.90 -15.15 -10.74
C GLU A 271 13.34 -16.51 -10.25
N ASP A 272 14.19 -17.37 -9.67
CA ASP A 272 13.76 -18.62 -9.06
C ASP A 272 12.81 -18.38 -7.88
N HIS A 273 13.10 -17.38 -7.04
CA HIS A 273 12.20 -16.92 -5.98
C HIS A 273 10.88 -16.39 -6.57
N TYR A 274 10.92 -15.53 -7.58
CA TYR A 274 9.71 -15.04 -8.25
C TYR A 274 8.85 -16.19 -8.81
N ASN A 275 9.51 -17.25 -9.30
CA ASN A 275 8.83 -18.39 -9.87
C ASN A 275 8.16 -19.29 -8.83
N THR A 276 8.76 -19.44 -7.65
CA THR A 276 8.42 -20.49 -6.68
C THR A 276 7.83 -19.99 -5.37
N PHE A 277 8.08 -18.73 -5.01
CA PHE A 277 7.61 -18.17 -3.75
C PHE A 277 6.09 -18.08 -3.73
N ILE A 278 5.45 -17.41 -4.68
CA ILE A 278 3.98 -17.43 -4.83
C ILE A 278 3.59 -18.26 -6.06
N THR A 279 2.67 -19.19 -5.85
CA THR A 279 2.16 -20.13 -6.85
C THR A 279 0.68 -19.93 -7.12
N GLU A 280 0.13 -20.57 -8.16
CA GLU A 280 -1.31 -20.55 -8.41
C GLU A 280 -2.11 -21.10 -7.23
N GLN A 281 -1.58 -22.10 -6.54
CA GLN A 281 -2.23 -22.71 -5.38
C GLN A 281 -2.39 -21.70 -4.23
N ASP A 282 -1.41 -20.81 -4.03
CA ASP A 282 -1.53 -19.71 -3.06
C ASP A 282 -2.72 -18.81 -3.42
N ILE A 283 -2.87 -18.42 -4.69
CA ILE A 283 -3.96 -17.55 -5.14
C ILE A 283 -5.33 -18.22 -4.97
N ALA A 284 -5.40 -19.52 -5.28
CA ALA A 284 -6.59 -20.32 -5.03
C ALA A 284 -6.94 -20.41 -3.54
N GLN A 285 -5.94 -20.54 -2.66
CA GLN A 285 -6.11 -20.55 -1.21
C GLN A 285 -6.55 -19.19 -0.66
N ILE A 286 -6.05 -18.07 -1.21
CA ILE A 286 -6.51 -16.72 -0.87
C ILE A 286 -8.01 -16.60 -1.12
N ALA A 287 -8.49 -16.98 -2.29
CA ALA A 287 -9.93 -17.02 -2.58
C ALA A 287 -10.68 -18.01 -1.65
N GLY A 288 -10.09 -19.18 -1.41
CA GLY A 288 -10.62 -20.20 -0.50
C GLY A 288 -10.73 -19.76 0.96
N ALA A 289 -9.93 -18.79 1.40
CA ALA A 289 -9.99 -18.17 2.71
C ALA A 289 -11.07 -17.06 2.83
N GLY A 290 -11.90 -16.88 1.79
CA GLY A 290 -12.95 -15.87 1.77
C GLY A 290 -12.46 -14.46 1.46
N LEU A 291 -11.18 -14.31 1.09
CA LEU A 291 -10.59 -13.03 0.69
C LEU A 291 -11.02 -12.67 -0.74
N ASN A 292 -10.98 -11.38 -1.05
CA ASN A 292 -11.47 -10.84 -2.33
C ASN A 292 -10.51 -9.87 -3.02
N TRP A 293 -9.42 -9.50 -2.37
CA TRP A 293 -8.41 -8.59 -2.90
C TRP A 293 -6.98 -9.06 -2.64
N ILE A 294 -6.07 -8.65 -3.53
CA ILE A 294 -4.62 -8.79 -3.38
C ILE A 294 -4.01 -7.39 -3.46
N ARG A 295 -3.13 -7.02 -2.52
CA ARG A 295 -2.21 -5.89 -2.70
C ARG A 295 -0.86 -6.47 -3.18
N LEU A 296 -0.39 -5.98 -4.33
CA LEU A 296 0.83 -6.47 -4.98
C LEU A 296 1.90 -5.39 -4.98
N PRO A 297 2.87 -5.45 -4.05
CA PRO A 297 4.08 -4.66 -4.13
C PRO A 297 4.87 -4.98 -5.40
N ILE A 298 5.08 -3.99 -6.26
CA ILE A 298 6.00 -4.02 -7.39
C ILE A 298 7.07 -2.94 -7.22
N PRO A 299 8.32 -3.22 -7.60
CA PRO A 299 9.36 -2.19 -7.58
C PRO A 299 9.39 -1.35 -8.87
N PHE A 300 10.01 -0.17 -8.83
CA PHE A 300 10.21 0.63 -10.04
C PHE A 300 11.06 -0.08 -11.10
N TRP A 301 11.99 -0.96 -10.69
CA TRP A 301 12.80 -1.76 -11.62
C TRP A 301 12.02 -2.85 -12.35
N THR A 302 10.74 -3.06 -12.03
CA THR A 302 9.80 -3.76 -12.93
C THR A 302 9.72 -3.06 -14.28
N VAL A 303 9.73 -1.73 -14.30
CA VAL A 303 9.72 -0.93 -15.53
C VAL A 303 11.13 -0.82 -16.09
N ASP A 304 12.06 -0.23 -15.33
CA ASP A 304 13.46 -0.11 -15.72
C ASP A 304 14.36 0.28 -14.55
N LYS A 305 15.65 0.01 -14.66
CA LYS A 305 16.69 0.54 -13.77
C LYS A 305 17.63 1.46 -14.53
N TRP A 306 18.36 2.33 -13.84
CA TRP A 306 19.32 3.23 -14.45
C TRP A 306 20.76 2.75 -14.28
N THR A 307 21.50 2.89 -15.37
CA THR A 307 22.96 2.77 -15.42
C THR A 307 23.48 4.06 -16.05
N THR A 308 24.08 4.92 -15.24
CA THR A 308 24.70 6.17 -15.65
C THR A 308 26.21 6.09 -15.42
N THR A 309 26.94 7.18 -15.72
CA THR A 309 28.40 7.21 -15.47
C THR A 309 28.72 7.14 -13.97
N ASN A 310 27.81 7.63 -13.12
CA ASN A 310 28.03 7.78 -11.69
C ASN A 310 27.14 6.85 -10.84
N ASP A 311 26.23 6.09 -11.46
CA ASP A 311 25.34 5.15 -10.77
C ASP A 311 25.11 3.89 -11.61
N THR A 312 25.07 2.74 -10.97
CA THR A 312 24.63 1.49 -11.61
C THR A 312 23.80 0.73 -10.62
N GLU A 313 22.49 0.84 -10.77
CA GLU A 313 21.53 0.16 -9.90
C GLU A 313 21.70 -1.37 -10.07
N PRO A 314 21.82 -2.15 -8.99
CA PRO A 314 22.19 -3.56 -9.08
C PRO A 314 21.00 -4.49 -9.36
N PHE A 315 19.77 -3.98 -9.36
CA PHE A 315 18.53 -4.76 -9.43
C PHE A 315 18.40 -5.64 -10.69
N LEU A 316 17.59 -6.69 -10.58
CA LEU A 316 17.14 -7.53 -11.70
C LEU A 316 15.95 -6.85 -12.40
N ALA A 317 16.24 -5.97 -13.35
CA ALA A 317 15.21 -5.20 -14.06
C ALA A 317 14.33 -6.05 -14.98
N HIS A 318 13.08 -5.62 -15.17
CA HIS A 318 12.06 -6.19 -16.07
C HIS A 318 11.54 -7.59 -15.73
N THR A 319 12.30 -8.42 -15.01
CA THR A 319 11.97 -9.83 -14.80
C THR A 319 10.68 -10.03 -14.00
N SER A 320 10.43 -9.22 -12.97
CA SER A 320 9.21 -9.33 -12.14
C SER A 320 7.92 -9.10 -12.93
N TRP A 321 7.98 -8.38 -14.07
CA TRP A 321 6.78 -8.11 -14.88
C TRP A 321 6.15 -9.37 -15.48
N LYS A 322 6.97 -10.32 -15.92
CA LYS A 322 6.52 -11.65 -16.39
C LYS A 322 5.66 -12.36 -15.33
N TYR A 323 6.07 -12.28 -14.07
CA TYR A 323 5.38 -12.90 -12.95
C TYR A 323 4.18 -12.08 -12.47
N THR A 324 4.22 -10.75 -12.67
CA THR A 324 3.07 -9.87 -12.46
C THR A 324 1.93 -10.21 -13.42
N LEU A 325 2.22 -10.39 -14.72
CA LEU A 325 1.23 -10.85 -15.70
C LEU A 325 0.68 -12.24 -15.36
N ARG A 326 1.53 -13.16 -14.90
CA ARG A 326 1.10 -14.48 -14.40
C ARG A 326 0.14 -14.36 -13.21
N LEU A 327 0.41 -13.46 -12.26
CA LEU A 327 -0.53 -13.17 -11.18
C LEU A 327 -1.85 -12.60 -11.72
N PHE A 328 -1.82 -11.73 -12.73
CA PHE A 328 -3.05 -11.18 -13.32
C PHE A 328 -3.95 -12.28 -13.87
N ARG A 329 -3.36 -13.29 -14.53
CA ARG A 329 -4.10 -14.49 -14.97
C ARG A 329 -4.73 -15.23 -13.80
N TRP A 330 -3.97 -15.51 -12.75
CA TRP A 330 -4.46 -16.21 -11.57
C TRP A 330 -5.55 -15.42 -10.83
N ALA A 331 -5.32 -14.14 -10.57
CA ALA A 331 -6.28 -13.27 -9.89
C ALA A 331 -7.60 -13.21 -10.66
N ARG A 332 -7.56 -13.05 -11.99
CA ARG A 332 -8.76 -13.14 -12.83
C ARG A 332 -9.42 -14.51 -12.74
N LYS A 333 -8.65 -15.59 -12.84
CA LYS A 333 -9.16 -16.97 -12.76
C LYS A 333 -9.97 -17.22 -11.49
N TYR A 334 -9.56 -16.64 -10.36
CA TYR A 334 -10.23 -16.80 -9.07
C TYR A 334 -11.14 -15.61 -8.68
N GLY A 335 -11.28 -14.59 -9.54
CA GLY A 335 -12.14 -13.42 -9.31
C GLY A 335 -11.62 -12.42 -8.27
N LEU A 336 -10.32 -12.40 -8.00
CA LEU A 336 -9.68 -11.50 -7.04
C LEU A 336 -9.31 -10.15 -7.70
N ARG A 337 -9.58 -9.05 -7.02
CA ARG A 337 -9.18 -7.69 -7.44
C ARG A 337 -7.77 -7.37 -6.97
N ILE A 338 -7.08 -6.48 -7.68
CA ILE A 338 -5.71 -6.09 -7.36
C ILE A 338 -5.63 -4.60 -6.98
N ASN A 339 -5.01 -4.33 -5.84
CA ASN A 339 -4.30 -3.08 -5.58
C ASN A 339 -2.85 -3.26 -6.04
N LEU A 340 -2.49 -2.67 -7.18
CA LEU A 340 -1.10 -2.71 -7.65
C LEU A 340 -0.35 -1.60 -6.92
N ASP A 341 0.72 -1.91 -6.20
CA ASP A 341 1.38 -0.95 -5.33
C ASP A 341 2.84 -0.74 -5.77
N LEU A 342 3.18 0.49 -6.16
CA LEU A 342 4.54 0.85 -6.51
C LEU A 342 5.32 1.11 -5.21
N HIS A 343 5.97 0.05 -4.75
CA HIS A 343 6.48 -0.05 -3.38
C HIS A 343 7.85 0.63 -3.18
N THR A 344 8.55 0.93 -4.27
CA THR A 344 9.90 1.49 -4.24
C THR A 344 10.01 2.75 -5.11
N ALA A 345 10.78 3.73 -4.64
CA ALA A 345 11.10 4.94 -5.38
C ALA A 345 12.62 5.08 -5.61
N PRO A 346 13.05 5.62 -6.77
CA PRO A 346 14.44 6.02 -6.96
C PRO A 346 14.91 6.94 -5.84
N GLY A 347 16.10 6.68 -5.29
CA GLY A 347 16.64 7.40 -4.15
C GLY A 347 16.06 7.00 -2.78
N SER A 348 15.10 6.07 -2.73
CA SER A 348 14.33 5.67 -1.55
C SER A 348 13.46 6.79 -0.95
N GLN A 349 12.20 6.46 -0.66
CA GLN A 349 11.20 7.35 -0.06
C GLN A 349 11.13 7.26 1.46
N ASN A 350 11.76 6.25 2.08
CA ASN A 350 11.70 6.04 3.54
C ASN A 350 12.99 5.53 4.17
N GLY A 351 13.99 5.12 3.38
CA GLY A 351 15.26 4.63 3.88
C GLY A 351 15.21 3.23 4.48
N PHE A 352 14.08 2.53 4.35
CA PHE A 352 13.88 1.18 4.85
C PHE A 352 14.24 0.12 3.80
N ASN A 353 14.53 -1.12 4.22
CA ASN A 353 14.96 -2.20 3.34
C ASN A 353 13.93 -2.51 2.23
N HIS A 354 12.64 -2.46 2.54
CA HIS A 354 11.53 -2.67 1.60
C HIS A 354 11.34 -1.53 0.60
N SER A 355 12.10 -0.43 0.66
CA SER A 355 12.20 0.53 -0.46
C SER A 355 13.24 0.10 -1.51
N GLY A 356 13.88 -1.06 -1.32
CA GLY A 356 14.92 -1.62 -2.18
C GLY A 356 16.35 -1.28 -1.73
N LYS A 357 16.54 -0.11 -1.09
CA LYS A 357 17.84 0.32 -0.57
C LYS A 357 17.67 1.07 0.76
N SER A 358 18.24 0.51 1.82
CA SER A 358 18.26 1.11 3.15
C SER A 358 19.20 2.32 3.20
N GLY A 359 18.90 3.27 4.09
CA GLY A 359 19.76 4.41 4.40
C GLY A 359 19.13 5.75 4.05
N GLN A 360 19.81 6.54 3.22
CA GLN A 360 19.39 7.92 2.94
C GLN A 360 18.09 7.98 2.12
N ILE A 361 17.20 8.90 2.50
CA ILE A 361 16.03 9.29 1.70
C ILE A 361 16.46 10.39 0.74
N ASN A 362 16.54 10.07 -0.55
CA ASN A 362 16.85 11.01 -1.63
C ASN A 362 15.68 11.22 -2.60
N PHE A 363 14.50 10.66 -2.31
CA PHE A 363 13.27 11.02 -3.01
C PHE A 363 12.68 12.30 -2.41
N LEU A 364 12.51 13.35 -3.22
CA LEU A 364 12.05 14.69 -2.78
C LEU A 364 12.81 15.32 -1.59
N ASN A 365 14.01 14.83 -1.32
CA ASN A 365 14.90 15.30 -0.26
C ASN A 365 16.34 15.35 -0.79
N GLY A 366 17.06 16.43 -0.47
CA GLY A 366 18.41 16.68 -0.95
C GLY A 366 18.50 17.08 -2.43
N ILE A 367 19.74 17.22 -2.93
CA ILE A 367 20.02 17.76 -4.28
C ILE A 367 19.53 16.85 -5.40
N MET A 368 19.35 15.55 -5.15
CA MET A 368 18.76 14.62 -6.13
C MET A 368 17.25 14.40 -5.92
N GLY A 369 16.66 15.02 -4.90
CA GLY A 369 15.25 14.90 -4.52
C GLY A 369 14.29 15.03 -5.69
N PHE A 370 14.43 16.13 -6.44
CA PHE A 370 13.55 16.42 -7.56
C PHE A 370 13.79 15.54 -8.78
N ALA A 371 15.06 15.28 -9.13
CA ALA A 371 15.41 14.40 -10.23
C ALA A 371 14.86 12.97 -10.01
N ASN A 372 15.01 12.44 -8.79
CA ASN A 372 14.44 11.15 -8.40
C ASN A 372 12.90 11.14 -8.52
N ALA A 373 12.23 12.24 -8.15
CA ALA A 373 10.78 12.37 -8.34
C ALA A 373 10.36 12.41 -9.82
N GLN A 374 11.18 13.00 -10.71
CA GLN A 374 10.92 12.96 -12.16
C GLN A 374 10.99 11.54 -12.72
N ARG A 375 11.96 10.72 -12.27
CA ARG A 375 12.02 9.28 -12.62
C ARG A 375 10.80 8.54 -12.10
N MET A 376 10.41 8.79 -10.86
CA MET A 376 9.23 8.17 -10.26
C MET A 376 7.95 8.46 -11.05
N LEU A 377 7.75 9.71 -11.50
CA LEU A 377 6.61 10.07 -12.35
C LEU A 377 6.62 9.34 -13.69
N GLU A 378 7.78 9.10 -14.31
CA GLU A 378 7.86 8.27 -15.52
C GLU A 378 7.42 6.84 -15.25
N TYR A 379 7.88 6.21 -14.16
CA TYR A 379 7.46 4.84 -13.83
C TYR A 379 5.96 4.74 -13.54
N ILE A 380 5.40 5.71 -12.79
CA ILE A 380 3.95 5.82 -12.56
C ILE A 380 3.20 5.94 -13.89
N ARG A 381 3.69 6.76 -14.82
CA ARG A 381 3.10 6.94 -16.16
C ARG A 381 3.03 5.63 -16.92
N VAL A 382 4.16 4.91 -17.02
CA VAL A 382 4.22 3.64 -17.75
C VAL A 382 3.27 2.61 -17.16
N ILE A 383 3.19 2.51 -15.83
CA ILE A 383 2.27 1.59 -15.16
C ILE A 383 0.81 2.01 -15.38
N ALA A 384 0.50 3.30 -15.23
CA ALA A 384 -0.84 3.85 -15.45
C ALA A 384 -1.33 3.61 -16.88
N GLU A 385 -0.47 3.80 -17.88
CA GLU A 385 -0.73 3.48 -19.28
C GLU A 385 -1.08 1.99 -19.45
N PHE A 386 -0.30 1.09 -18.85
CA PHE A 386 -0.55 -0.35 -18.98
C PHE A 386 -1.89 -0.76 -18.32
N ILE A 387 -2.10 -0.42 -17.05
CA ILE A 387 -3.24 -0.93 -16.27
C ILE A 387 -4.58 -0.32 -16.67
N SER A 388 -4.55 0.78 -17.44
CA SER A 388 -5.75 1.49 -17.89
C SER A 388 -6.34 0.96 -19.18
N GLN A 389 -5.63 0.05 -19.86
CA GLN A 389 -6.17 -0.66 -21.01
C GLN A 389 -7.40 -1.49 -20.60
N GLN A 390 -8.32 -1.71 -21.55
CA GLN A 390 -9.60 -2.38 -21.31
C GLN A 390 -9.43 -3.80 -20.75
N GLU A 391 -8.32 -4.43 -21.10
CA GLU A 391 -7.92 -5.76 -20.68
C GLU A 391 -7.55 -5.86 -19.19
N TYR A 392 -7.21 -4.75 -18.53
CA TYR A 392 -6.69 -4.76 -17.14
C TYR A 392 -7.49 -3.89 -16.18
N ASN A 393 -8.26 -2.91 -16.67
CA ASN A 393 -8.92 -1.89 -15.84
C ASN A 393 -9.91 -2.46 -14.77
N ASP A 394 -10.64 -3.52 -15.09
CA ASP A 394 -11.60 -4.17 -14.19
C ASP A 394 -10.89 -5.08 -13.16
N LEU A 395 -9.68 -5.56 -13.49
CA LEU A 395 -8.86 -6.40 -12.62
C LEU A 395 -8.08 -5.58 -11.59
N ILE A 396 -7.61 -4.39 -11.98
CA ILE A 396 -6.75 -3.50 -11.18
C ILE A 396 -7.50 -2.20 -10.88
N PRO A 397 -8.51 -2.22 -10.00
CA PRO A 397 -9.30 -1.04 -9.65
C PRO A 397 -8.57 -0.05 -8.72
N MET A 398 -7.38 -0.38 -8.20
CA MET A 398 -6.59 0.48 -7.31
C MET A 398 -5.10 0.44 -7.69
N PHE A 399 -4.45 1.60 -7.69
CA PHE A 399 -3.02 1.78 -7.95
C PHE A 399 -2.37 2.62 -6.84
N GLY A 400 -1.60 1.98 -5.97
CA GLY A 400 -0.68 2.62 -5.02
C GLY A 400 0.48 3.25 -5.75
N ILE A 401 0.54 4.58 -5.76
CA ILE A 401 1.55 5.30 -6.55
C ILE A 401 2.88 5.49 -5.81
N ILE A 402 2.90 5.30 -4.49
CA ILE A 402 4.10 5.27 -3.66
C ILE A 402 3.77 4.66 -2.30
N ASN A 403 4.56 3.67 -1.88
CA ASN A 403 4.46 3.09 -0.54
C ASN A 403 5.20 3.94 0.50
N GLU A 404 4.58 4.22 1.64
CA GLU A 404 5.25 4.72 2.85
C GLU A 404 6.29 5.86 2.67
N PRO A 405 6.01 6.96 1.94
CA PRO A 405 6.95 8.08 1.92
C PRO A 405 7.05 8.70 3.31
N LEU A 406 8.26 8.85 3.85
CA LEU A 406 8.46 9.40 5.19
C LEU A 406 8.27 10.92 5.18
N THR A 407 7.03 11.35 5.38
CA THR A 407 6.62 12.76 5.19
C THR A 407 7.26 13.70 6.20
N GLY A 408 7.58 13.23 7.40
CA GLY A 408 8.38 13.99 8.38
C GLY A 408 9.78 14.40 7.87
N ILE A 409 10.34 13.70 6.87
CA ILE A 409 11.61 14.07 6.21
C ILE A 409 11.36 14.77 4.87
N ILE A 410 10.45 14.26 4.05
CA ILE A 410 10.16 14.80 2.70
C ILE A 410 9.46 16.16 2.77
N GLY A 411 8.55 16.34 3.73
CA GLY A 411 7.67 17.48 3.90
C GLY A 411 6.30 17.29 3.26
N GLN A 412 5.24 17.71 3.98
CA GLN A 412 3.84 17.54 3.58
C GLN A 412 3.51 18.27 2.26
N ASP A 413 4.02 19.48 2.07
CA ASP A 413 3.75 20.25 0.86
C ASP A 413 4.42 19.60 -0.36
N GLN A 414 5.67 19.13 -0.20
CA GLN A 414 6.46 18.49 -1.25
C GLN A 414 5.81 17.21 -1.75
N ILE A 415 5.35 16.34 -0.83
CA ILE A 415 4.64 15.12 -1.22
C ILE A 415 3.27 15.45 -1.84
N SER A 416 2.60 16.50 -1.36
CA SER A 416 1.34 16.98 -1.95
C SER A 416 1.52 17.55 -3.36
N ASN A 417 2.62 18.28 -3.63
CA ASN A 417 2.99 18.72 -4.98
C ASN A 417 3.14 17.51 -5.91
N PHE A 418 3.87 16.48 -5.47
CA PHE A 418 4.06 15.26 -6.24
C PHE A 418 2.74 14.51 -6.50
N TYR A 419 1.87 14.39 -5.50
CA TYR A 419 0.55 13.78 -5.67
C TYR A 419 -0.33 14.53 -6.65
N LEU A 420 -0.28 15.88 -6.70
CA LEU A 420 -1.01 16.64 -7.71
C LEU A 420 -0.46 16.36 -9.13
N GLN A 421 0.86 16.27 -9.29
CA GLN A 421 1.48 15.94 -10.59
C GLN A 421 1.09 14.54 -11.06
N ALA A 422 1.18 13.54 -10.17
CA ALA A 422 0.78 12.17 -10.46
C ALA A 422 -0.71 12.08 -10.78
N TYR A 423 -1.56 12.76 -10.01
CA TYR A 423 -3.01 12.83 -10.24
C TYR A 423 -3.34 13.38 -11.63
N ASP A 424 -2.81 14.55 -11.98
CA ASP A 424 -3.10 15.19 -13.26
C ASP A 424 -2.58 14.31 -14.41
N MET A 425 -1.39 13.72 -14.29
CA MET A 425 -0.85 12.79 -15.28
C MET A 425 -1.74 11.56 -15.48
N ILE A 426 -2.09 10.85 -14.41
CA ILE A 426 -2.92 9.64 -14.46
C ILE A 426 -4.31 9.97 -15.01
N ARG A 427 -4.95 11.07 -14.59
CA ARG A 427 -6.31 11.43 -15.07
C ARG A 427 -6.31 11.98 -16.50
N ASN A 428 -5.19 12.48 -17.00
CA ASN A 428 -5.07 12.80 -18.43
C ASN A 428 -5.03 11.54 -19.30
N ILE A 429 -4.35 10.48 -18.85
CA ILE A 429 -4.33 9.17 -19.52
C ILE A 429 -5.70 8.50 -19.44
N THR A 430 -6.26 8.44 -18.23
CA THR A 430 -7.42 7.58 -17.94
C THR A 430 -8.76 8.26 -18.19
N GLY A 431 -8.79 9.60 -18.20
CA GLY A 431 -10.00 10.40 -18.08
C GLY A 431 -10.47 10.51 -16.62
N THR A 432 -11.69 11.00 -16.43
CA THR A 432 -12.31 11.15 -15.11
C THR A 432 -13.69 10.48 -15.05
N GLY A 433 -14.04 10.01 -13.86
CA GLY A 433 -15.35 9.42 -13.54
C GLY A 433 -15.34 7.89 -13.46
N GLU A 434 -16.45 7.29 -13.06
CA GLU A 434 -16.55 5.84 -12.88
C GLU A 434 -15.98 5.04 -14.07
N ARG A 435 -15.19 4.00 -13.76
CA ARG A 435 -14.51 3.11 -14.71
C ARG A 435 -13.48 3.78 -15.63
N LYS A 436 -13.09 5.04 -15.39
CA LYS A 436 -12.01 5.74 -16.11
C LYS A 436 -10.68 5.60 -15.36
N GLY A 437 -10.10 4.39 -15.41
CA GLY A 437 -8.87 4.05 -14.67
C GLY A 437 -9.11 3.75 -13.19
N ALA A 438 -8.02 3.35 -12.51
CA ALA A 438 -8.01 2.95 -11.11
C ALA A 438 -8.23 4.12 -10.13
N PHE A 439 -8.61 3.78 -8.89
CA PHE A 439 -8.37 4.64 -7.75
C PHE A 439 -6.86 4.91 -7.62
N ILE A 440 -6.50 6.17 -7.37
CA ILE A 440 -5.13 6.56 -7.07
C ILE A 440 -4.98 6.44 -5.56
N SER A 441 -4.23 5.43 -5.10
CA SER A 441 -3.97 5.18 -3.69
C SER A 441 -2.72 5.93 -3.27
N ILE A 442 -2.86 6.80 -2.27
CA ILE A 442 -1.76 7.54 -1.66
C ILE A 442 -1.59 7.09 -0.21
N HIS A 443 -0.35 6.84 0.21
CA HIS A 443 -0.05 6.50 1.59
C HIS A 443 -0.12 7.75 2.50
N ASP A 444 -0.54 7.57 3.75
CA ASP A 444 -0.70 8.66 4.75
C ASP A 444 0.61 9.32 5.20
N GLY A 445 1.74 8.81 4.72
CA GLY A 445 3.07 9.33 4.97
C GLY A 445 3.55 9.23 6.42
N PHE A 446 2.91 8.36 7.22
CA PHE A 446 3.04 8.27 8.68
C PHE A 446 2.49 9.48 9.45
N GLU A 447 1.70 10.32 8.78
CA GLU A 447 1.01 11.44 9.41
C GLU A 447 -0.33 10.99 10.03
N SER A 448 -0.89 11.83 10.89
CA SER A 448 -2.28 11.62 11.35
C SER A 448 -3.23 11.60 10.15
N LEU A 449 -4.20 10.68 10.14
CA LEU A 449 -5.24 10.64 9.10
C LEU A 449 -5.99 11.99 8.97
N THR A 450 -6.10 12.74 10.06
CA THR A 450 -6.74 14.07 10.04
C THR A 450 -5.93 15.12 9.27
N SER A 451 -4.63 14.93 9.09
CA SER A 451 -3.77 15.82 8.28
C SER A 451 -4.15 15.77 6.79
N TRP A 452 -4.81 14.69 6.36
CA TRP A 452 -5.30 14.49 5.01
C TRP A 452 -6.78 14.88 4.84
N ALA A 453 -7.46 15.36 5.88
CA ALA A 453 -8.85 15.81 5.76
C ALA A 453 -8.99 16.89 4.69
N ASP A 454 -10.05 16.79 3.87
CA ASP A 454 -10.31 17.68 2.73
C ASP A 454 -9.14 17.77 1.72
N PHE A 455 -8.33 16.71 1.59
CA PHE A 455 -7.26 16.66 0.58
C PHE A 455 -7.85 16.60 -0.83
N PHE A 456 -7.47 17.57 -1.68
CA PHE A 456 -7.97 17.77 -3.05
C PHE A 456 -9.49 17.61 -3.22
N PRO A 457 -10.32 18.51 -2.65
CA PRO A 457 -11.77 18.45 -2.77
C PRO A 457 -12.21 18.56 -4.23
N GLY A 458 -13.00 17.60 -4.70
CA GLY A 458 -13.42 17.49 -6.10
C GLY A 458 -12.47 16.68 -6.99
N SER A 459 -11.44 16.03 -6.42
CA SER A 459 -10.63 15.05 -7.15
C SER A 459 -11.48 13.87 -7.65
N ASP A 460 -10.95 13.08 -8.56
CA ASP A 460 -11.59 11.84 -9.02
C ASP A 460 -10.88 10.64 -8.40
N ARG A 461 -11.58 9.91 -7.51
CA ARG A 461 -11.19 8.58 -6.99
C ARG A 461 -9.74 8.53 -6.51
N ILE A 462 -9.46 9.29 -5.46
CA ILE A 462 -8.25 9.11 -4.63
C ILE A 462 -8.68 8.36 -3.37
N ASN A 463 -7.91 7.35 -2.95
CA ASN A 463 -8.07 6.73 -1.63
C ASN A 463 -6.82 6.98 -0.78
N LEU A 464 -7.01 7.04 0.53
CA LEU A 464 -5.94 7.10 1.51
C LEU A 464 -5.60 5.69 1.97
N ASP A 465 -4.32 5.36 2.00
CA ASP A 465 -3.76 4.11 2.48
C ASP A 465 -3.03 4.35 3.81
N THR A 466 -3.33 3.57 4.83
CA THR A 466 -2.75 3.69 6.18
C THR A 466 -2.26 2.35 6.69
N HIS A 467 -1.11 2.35 7.37
CA HIS A 467 -0.42 1.13 7.79
C HIS A 467 -0.29 1.05 9.33
N PRO A 468 -1.37 0.74 10.05
CA PRO A 468 -1.33 0.66 11.51
C PRO A 468 -0.61 -0.61 12.01
N TYR A 469 0.45 -0.41 12.79
CA TYR A 469 1.15 -1.46 13.53
C TYR A 469 1.37 -1.02 14.99
N PHE A 470 1.32 -1.96 15.92
CA PHE A 470 1.81 -1.76 17.30
C PHE A 470 3.23 -2.28 17.50
N ALA A 471 3.76 -3.06 16.56
CA ALA A 471 5.04 -3.75 16.66
C ALA A 471 6.24 -2.82 16.83
N PHE A 472 6.15 -1.60 16.32
CA PHE A 472 7.27 -0.70 16.17
C PHE A 472 7.10 0.52 17.09
N GLY A 473 8.22 1.05 17.57
CA GLY A 473 8.23 2.14 18.56
C GLY A 473 8.31 1.65 20.00
N ALA A 474 7.45 2.20 20.87
CA ALA A 474 7.46 1.86 22.30
C ALA A 474 7.08 0.39 22.51
N GLN A 475 7.91 -0.32 23.29
CA GLN A 475 7.75 -1.75 23.54
C GLN A 475 6.38 -2.06 24.15
N PHE A 476 5.73 -3.05 23.57
CA PHE A 476 4.37 -3.42 23.90
C PHE A 476 4.34 -4.59 24.89
N GLU A 477 4.16 -4.26 26.17
CA GLU A 477 4.15 -5.23 27.27
C GLU A 477 2.74 -5.51 27.82
N GLN A 478 1.69 -5.16 27.08
CA GLN A 478 0.32 -5.38 27.53
C GLN A 478 -0.01 -6.89 27.53
N PRO A 479 -0.81 -7.38 28.50
CA PRO A 479 -1.24 -8.77 28.50
C PRO A 479 -2.23 -9.03 27.35
N ILE A 480 -2.33 -10.29 26.92
CA ILE A 480 -3.03 -10.69 25.69
C ILE A 480 -4.50 -10.24 25.63
N GLU A 481 -5.18 -10.17 26.78
CA GLU A 481 -6.58 -9.74 26.86
C GLU A 481 -6.78 -8.25 26.53
N ARG A 482 -5.69 -7.46 26.55
CA ARG A 482 -5.70 -6.03 26.20
C ARG A 482 -5.49 -5.78 24.72
N TRP A 483 -4.94 -6.72 23.97
CA TRP A 483 -4.61 -6.50 22.57
C TRP A 483 -5.87 -6.22 21.73
N PRO A 484 -6.97 -7.00 21.82
CA PRO A 484 -8.13 -6.78 20.97
C PRO A 484 -8.82 -5.42 21.19
N PRO A 485 -9.11 -4.97 22.43
CA PRO A 485 -9.65 -3.62 22.65
C PRO A 485 -8.74 -2.49 22.16
N MET A 486 -7.42 -2.70 22.13
CA MET A 486 -6.48 -1.73 21.59
C MET A 486 -6.55 -1.65 20.07
N ALA A 487 -6.62 -2.78 19.36
CA ALA A 487 -6.84 -2.77 17.91
C ALA A 487 -8.13 -2.01 17.54
N CYS A 488 -9.18 -2.16 18.35
CA CYS A 488 -10.43 -1.43 18.17
C CYS A 488 -10.29 0.10 18.25
N SER A 489 -9.24 0.62 18.88
CA SER A 489 -8.99 2.07 18.96
C SER A 489 -8.70 2.70 17.59
N TRP A 490 -8.22 1.92 16.61
CA TRP A 490 -7.99 2.41 15.24
C TRP A 490 -9.28 2.84 14.54
N GLY A 491 -10.42 2.21 14.86
CA GLY A 491 -11.68 2.40 14.14
C GLY A 491 -12.20 3.84 14.16
N GLY A 492 -11.96 4.58 15.25
CA GLY A 492 -12.33 5.99 15.34
C GLY A 492 -11.62 6.85 14.29
N GLY A 493 -10.30 6.68 14.14
CA GLY A 493 -9.50 7.38 13.14
C GLY A 493 -9.90 7.01 11.71
N ILE A 494 -10.13 5.73 11.46
CA ILE A 494 -10.61 5.23 10.15
C ILE A 494 -11.95 5.86 9.78
N ASN A 495 -12.91 5.93 10.70
CA ASN A 495 -14.24 6.49 10.42
C ASN A 495 -14.20 8.01 10.19
N VAL A 496 -13.36 8.73 10.94
CA VAL A 496 -13.13 10.16 10.71
C VAL A 496 -12.51 10.38 9.33
N SER A 497 -11.53 9.57 8.95
CA SER A 497 -10.90 9.63 7.62
C SER A 497 -11.89 9.31 6.50
N GLN A 498 -12.70 8.25 6.64
CA GLN A 498 -13.73 7.90 5.65
C GLN A 498 -14.73 9.04 5.40
N THR A 499 -15.00 9.84 6.43
CA THR A 499 -15.88 11.01 6.33
C THR A 499 -15.17 12.23 5.74
N ALA A 500 -13.96 12.55 6.20
CA ALA A 500 -13.28 13.81 5.91
C ALA A 500 -12.34 13.76 4.68
N PHE A 501 -11.74 12.60 4.40
CA PHE A 501 -10.92 12.36 3.21
C PHE A 501 -11.75 11.73 2.09
N GLY A 502 -12.46 10.65 2.42
CA GLY A 502 -13.07 9.73 1.46
C GLY A 502 -12.57 8.30 1.68
N VAL A 503 -12.61 7.47 0.63
CA VAL A 503 -12.21 6.05 0.74
C VAL A 503 -10.86 5.94 1.45
N THR A 504 -10.85 5.25 2.60
CA THR A 504 -9.66 5.00 3.41
C THR A 504 -9.54 3.49 3.60
N VAL A 505 -8.36 2.95 3.33
CA VAL A 505 -8.05 1.52 3.43
C VAL A 505 -6.84 1.33 4.33
N ALA A 506 -6.84 0.25 5.11
CA ALA A 506 -5.64 -0.21 5.78
C ALA A 506 -4.87 -1.14 4.84
N GLY A 507 -3.99 -0.59 3.99
CA GLY A 507 -3.19 -1.35 3.03
C GLY A 507 -2.20 -2.30 3.68
N GLU A 508 -1.90 -2.08 4.96
CA GLU A 508 -1.12 -3.02 5.75
C GLU A 508 -1.55 -3.03 7.23
N PHE A 509 -1.64 -4.23 7.79
CA PHE A 509 -1.66 -4.51 9.24
C PHE A 509 -1.27 -5.97 9.44
N SER A 510 -0.84 -6.36 10.64
CA SER A 510 -0.51 -7.76 10.94
C SER A 510 -0.93 -8.14 12.37
N ASN A 511 -0.66 -9.38 12.78
CA ASN A 511 -0.79 -9.78 14.19
C ASN A 511 0.44 -9.38 15.04
N GLY A 512 1.40 -8.66 14.44
CA GLY A 512 2.60 -8.17 15.09
C GLY A 512 2.26 -7.11 16.15
N ILE A 513 2.25 -7.54 17.41
CA ILE A 513 2.12 -6.65 18.58
C ILE A 513 3.48 -6.18 19.11
N ASN A 514 4.57 -6.80 18.66
CA ASN A 514 5.95 -6.46 18.99
C ASN A 514 6.85 -6.66 17.76
N ASP A 515 8.11 -6.28 17.90
CA ASP A 515 9.14 -6.38 16.87
C ASP A 515 9.93 -7.70 16.90
N CYS A 516 9.40 -8.75 17.52
CA CYS A 516 10.01 -10.07 17.47
C CYS A 516 9.76 -10.73 16.10
N GLY A 517 10.86 -11.03 15.42
CA GLY A 517 10.89 -11.75 14.16
C GLY A 517 12.30 -11.76 13.59
N LEU A 518 12.68 -12.84 12.89
CA LEU A 518 13.99 -12.89 12.25
C LEU A 518 14.07 -11.76 11.22
N TYR A 519 15.02 -10.84 11.40
CA TYR A 519 15.26 -9.68 10.53
C TYR A 519 14.08 -8.71 10.38
N LEU A 520 13.08 -8.75 11.26
CA LEU A 520 11.91 -7.87 11.19
C LEU A 520 12.31 -6.39 11.22
N ASN A 521 13.21 -6.01 12.14
CA ASN A 521 13.83 -4.68 12.21
C ASN A 521 15.02 -4.48 11.24
N GLY A 522 15.22 -5.40 10.28
CA GLY A 522 16.38 -5.44 9.41
C GLY A 522 17.47 -6.42 9.85
N VAL A 523 18.37 -6.74 8.90
CA VAL A 523 19.49 -7.65 9.13
C VAL A 523 20.50 -7.02 10.09
N GLY A 524 20.89 -7.78 11.12
CA GLY A 524 21.82 -7.30 12.15
C GLY A 524 21.19 -6.45 13.26
N SER A 525 19.89 -6.17 13.18
CA SER A 525 19.14 -5.49 14.23
C SER A 525 18.79 -6.44 15.38
N THR A 526 18.74 -5.90 16.60
CA THR A 526 18.24 -6.61 17.79
C THR A 526 16.82 -6.12 18.07
N PRO A 527 15.82 -7.01 18.25
CA PRO A 527 14.50 -6.63 18.73
C PRO A 527 14.56 -5.90 20.07
N GLY A 528 13.59 -5.04 20.34
CA GLY A 528 13.52 -4.33 21.62
C GLY A 528 13.09 -5.22 22.79
N LEU A 529 12.37 -6.31 22.54
CA LEU A 529 11.97 -7.28 23.57
C LEU A 529 13.05 -8.34 23.84
N PRO A 530 13.25 -8.74 25.11
CA PRO A 530 14.24 -9.76 25.48
C PRO A 530 13.81 -11.21 25.21
N ASP A 531 12.51 -11.51 25.10
CA ASP A 531 11.96 -12.88 25.00
C ASP A 531 11.34 -13.16 23.62
N CYS A 532 12.10 -12.96 22.55
CA CYS A 532 11.62 -13.16 21.19
C CYS A 532 11.55 -14.63 20.77
N ASP A 533 12.23 -15.55 21.45
CA ASP A 533 12.20 -16.98 21.12
C ASP A 533 10.77 -17.54 21.19
N PHE A 534 9.95 -17.07 22.14
CA PHE A 534 8.54 -17.44 22.23
C PHE A 534 7.70 -16.94 21.05
N TYR A 535 7.93 -15.71 20.58
CA TYR A 535 7.16 -15.11 19.49
C TYR A 535 7.63 -15.57 18.09
N MET A 536 8.87 -16.04 17.98
CA MET A 536 9.45 -16.53 16.73
C MET A 536 9.14 -18.01 16.46
N ASP A 537 8.58 -18.74 17.43
CA ASP A 537 8.24 -20.16 17.31
C ASP A 537 6.80 -20.44 17.77
N SER A 538 5.89 -20.46 16.79
CA SER A 538 4.47 -20.68 17.04
C SER A 538 4.14 -22.06 17.62
N THR A 539 5.07 -23.02 17.61
CA THR A 539 4.84 -24.34 18.23
C THR A 539 4.79 -24.27 19.76
N GLN A 540 5.27 -23.17 20.35
CA GLN A 540 5.24 -22.91 21.79
C GLN A 540 3.91 -22.29 22.24
N TRP A 541 3.06 -21.84 21.31
CA TRP A 541 1.82 -21.14 21.63
C TRP A 541 0.75 -22.11 22.11
N ASN A 542 0.26 -21.87 23.32
CA ASN A 542 -0.88 -22.60 23.86
C ASN A 542 -2.21 -22.03 23.31
N GLN A 543 -3.34 -22.69 23.65
CA GLN A 543 -4.64 -22.26 23.16
C GLN A 543 -5.01 -20.82 23.58
N THR A 544 -4.60 -20.37 24.77
CA THR A 544 -4.83 -18.99 25.21
C THR A 544 -4.14 -17.98 24.30
N MET A 545 -2.88 -18.24 23.91
CA MET A 545 -2.14 -17.40 22.97
C MET A 545 -2.81 -17.39 21.59
N ILE A 546 -3.17 -18.59 21.08
CA ILE A 546 -3.83 -18.74 19.79
C ILE A 546 -5.17 -17.98 19.75
N ASP A 547 -6.01 -18.14 20.78
CA ASP A 547 -7.30 -17.47 20.87
C ASP A 547 -7.14 -15.95 21.00
N GLY A 548 -6.16 -15.49 21.78
CA GLY A 548 -5.92 -14.05 21.95
C GLY A 548 -5.37 -13.38 20.69
N ILE A 549 -4.49 -14.03 19.93
CA ILE A 549 -4.07 -13.54 18.60
C ILE A 549 -5.27 -13.54 17.64
N ARG A 550 -6.11 -14.57 17.66
CA ARG A 550 -7.32 -14.62 16.81
C ARG A 550 -8.28 -13.49 17.15
N ASP A 551 -8.49 -13.21 18.43
CA ASP A 551 -9.34 -12.10 18.88
C ASP A 551 -8.75 -10.74 18.48
N TYR A 552 -7.43 -10.60 18.53
CA TYR A 552 -6.73 -9.42 18.06
C TYR A 552 -6.90 -9.23 16.54
N ALA A 553 -6.77 -10.30 15.75
CA ALA A 553 -7.00 -10.28 14.31
C ALA A 553 -8.43 -9.84 13.98
N LEU A 554 -9.43 -10.44 14.63
CA LEU A 554 -10.85 -10.08 14.47
C LEU A 554 -11.12 -8.61 14.83
N ALA A 555 -10.57 -8.13 15.95
CA ALA A 555 -10.73 -6.74 16.39
C ALA A 555 -10.06 -5.76 15.42
N SER A 556 -8.88 -6.10 14.90
CA SER A 556 -8.17 -5.32 13.89
C SER A 556 -9.00 -5.23 12.61
N MET A 557 -9.48 -6.36 12.10
CA MET A 557 -10.32 -6.42 10.88
C MET A 557 -11.62 -5.62 11.02
N ASP A 558 -12.28 -5.67 12.19
CA ASP A 558 -13.50 -4.89 12.46
C ASP A 558 -13.22 -3.39 12.50
N ALA A 559 -12.14 -2.99 13.18
CA ALA A 559 -11.75 -1.59 13.31
C ALA A 559 -11.38 -0.97 11.95
N LEU A 560 -10.60 -1.70 11.14
CA LEU A 560 -10.04 -1.23 9.88
C LEU A 560 -11.04 -1.30 8.72
N GLN A 561 -11.99 -2.23 8.76
CA GLN A 561 -13.12 -2.41 7.82
C GLN A 561 -12.74 -2.78 6.36
N ASN A 562 -11.86 -2.01 5.74
CA ASN A 562 -11.25 -2.27 4.44
C ASN A 562 -9.76 -2.48 4.69
N TRP A 563 -9.27 -3.71 4.54
CA TRP A 563 -7.94 -4.05 5.01
C TRP A 563 -7.22 -5.02 4.11
N PHE A 564 -5.89 -4.97 4.20
CA PHE A 564 -4.96 -5.90 3.58
C PHE A 564 -3.96 -6.37 4.64
N PHE A 565 -3.98 -7.66 4.96
CA PHE A 565 -3.04 -8.21 5.94
C PHE A 565 -1.63 -8.30 5.35
N TRP A 566 -0.62 -7.88 6.10
CA TRP A 566 0.80 -8.01 5.77
C TRP A 566 1.40 -9.21 6.52
N THR A 567 1.67 -10.34 5.86
CA THR A 567 1.53 -10.68 4.43
C THR A 567 0.85 -12.05 4.27
N TRP A 568 0.54 -12.49 3.04
CA TRP A 568 -0.02 -13.82 2.78
C TRP A 568 0.85 -14.93 3.40
N LYS A 569 2.16 -14.88 3.17
CA LYS A 569 3.08 -15.85 3.78
C LYS A 569 4.50 -15.32 3.97
N VAL A 570 5.17 -15.90 4.96
CA VAL A 570 6.59 -15.72 5.24
C VAL A 570 7.32 -17.03 4.92
N GLY A 571 8.47 -16.93 4.28
CA GLY A 571 9.33 -18.05 3.94
C GLY A 571 10.10 -18.61 5.13
N ASN A 572 10.54 -19.86 5.02
CA ASN A 572 11.33 -20.50 6.05
C ASN A 572 12.74 -19.90 6.12
N SER A 573 13.25 -19.80 7.35
CA SER A 573 14.68 -19.63 7.62
C SER A 573 15.47 -20.82 7.07
N SER A 574 16.58 -20.59 6.38
CA SER A 574 17.46 -21.66 5.90
C SER A 574 18.23 -22.35 7.03
N VAL A 575 18.23 -21.75 8.23
CA VAL A 575 18.90 -22.29 9.41
C VAL A 575 17.98 -23.21 10.21
N THR A 576 16.73 -22.80 10.46
CA THR A 576 15.79 -23.56 11.29
C THR A 576 14.78 -24.37 10.48
N ASN A 577 14.65 -24.08 9.17
CA ASN A 577 13.60 -24.62 8.30
C ASN A 577 12.18 -24.37 8.83
N THR A 578 11.98 -23.23 9.50
CA THR A 578 10.69 -22.78 10.03
C THR A 578 10.46 -21.30 9.72
N VAL A 579 9.20 -20.87 9.74
CA VAL A 579 8.83 -19.45 9.71
C VAL A 579 9.19 -18.82 11.05
N GLN A 580 10.11 -17.85 11.04
CA GLN A 580 10.60 -17.17 12.26
C GLN A 580 9.99 -15.78 12.50
N SER A 581 8.88 -15.48 11.81
CA SER A 581 8.04 -14.29 12.00
C SER A 581 6.55 -14.65 11.89
N PRO A 582 6.03 -15.59 12.71
CA PRO A 582 4.71 -16.21 12.51
C PRO A 582 3.53 -15.24 12.62
N LEU A 583 3.66 -14.14 13.38
CA LEU A 583 2.63 -13.09 13.51
C LEU A 583 2.37 -12.31 12.20
N TRP A 584 3.24 -12.49 11.20
CA TRP A 584 3.22 -11.78 9.92
C TRP A 584 2.79 -12.67 8.74
N SER A 585 2.36 -13.92 9.00
CA SER A 585 1.98 -14.89 7.98
C SER A 585 0.49 -15.26 8.09
N TYR A 586 -0.32 -14.78 7.15
CA TYR A 586 -1.76 -15.09 7.09
C TYR A 586 -2.00 -16.59 6.92
N GLN A 587 -1.29 -17.21 5.98
CA GLN A 587 -1.37 -18.64 5.66
C GLN A 587 -1.06 -19.50 6.88
N LEU A 588 0.07 -19.23 7.55
CA LEU A 588 0.44 -19.96 8.77
C LEU A 588 -0.59 -19.71 9.89
N GLY A 589 -1.16 -18.51 9.95
CA GLY A 589 -2.22 -18.21 10.91
C GLY A 589 -3.53 -18.94 10.69
N LEU A 590 -3.89 -19.24 9.44
CA LEU A 590 -5.00 -20.14 9.14
C LEU A 590 -4.67 -21.58 9.57
N GLU A 591 -3.47 -22.05 9.25
CA GLU A 591 -3.01 -23.42 9.55
C GLU A 591 -2.92 -23.68 11.06
N GLY A 592 -2.37 -22.72 11.81
CA GLY A 592 -2.22 -22.79 13.25
C GLY A 592 -3.42 -22.27 14.05
N GLY A 593 -4.45 -21.78 13.35
CA GLY A 593 -5.73 -21.42 13.93
C GLY A 593 -5.79 -20.05 14.61
N TRP A 594 -4.76 -19.22 14.59
CA TRP A 594 -4.86 -17.86 15.15
C TRP A 594 -5.39 -16.81 14.15
N MET A 595 -5.89 -17.24 12.99
CA MET A 595 -6.66 -16.40 12.06
C MET A 595 -8.10 -16.92 11.91
N PRO A 596 -9.07 -16.03 11.69
CA PRO A 596 -10.43 -16.45 11.38
C PRO A 596 -10.50 -17.10 9.99
N THR A 597 -11.23 -18.20 9.89
CA THR A 597 -11.44 -18.89 8.61
C THR A 597 -12.47 -18.20 7.71
N ASP A 598 -13.38 -17.40 8.29
CA ASP A 598 -14.29 -16.50 7.58
C ASP A 598 -14.00 -15.05 8.03
N PRO A 599 -13.46 -14.18 7.17
CA PRO A 599 -13.10 -12.80 7.54
C PRO A 599 -14.32 -11.96 7.97
N ARG A 600 -15.54 -12.33 7.57
CA ARG A 600 -16.77 -11.60 7.96
C ARG A 600 -17.12 -11.79 9.43
N SER A 601 -16.55 -12.80 10.09
CA SER A 601 -16.72 -13.02 11.53
C SER A 601 -16.13 -11.90 12.39
N ALA A 602 -15.28 -11.04 11.82
CA ALA A 602 -14.79 -9.83 12.48
C ALA A 602 -15.90 -8.82 12.78
N ALA A 603 -16.94 -8.74 11.95
CA ALA A 603 -17.96 -7.70 12.03
C ALA A 603 -18.63 -7.66 13.42
N GLY A 604 -18.48 -6.53 14.12
CA GLY A 604 -19.05 -6.30 15.45
C GLY A 604 -18.16 -6.74 16.62
N LYS A 605 -16.95 -7.27 16.37
CA LYS A 605 -16.01 -7.66 17.43
C LYS A 605 -15.68 -6.50 18.37
N CYS A 606 -15.49 -5.29 17.86
CA CYS A 606 -15.21 -4.12 18.70
C CYS A 606 -16.38 -3.72 19.58
N ALA A 607 -17.60 -3.85 19.06
CA ALA A 607 -18.82 -3.62 19.84
C ALA A 607 -18.99 -4.66 20.95
N GLU A 608 -18.68 -5.94 20.68
CA GLU A 608 -18.65 -7.02 21.67
C GLU A 608 -17.66 -6.72 22.81
N LEU A 609 -16.49 -6.15 22.46
CA LEU A 609 -15.46 -5.72 23.41
C LEU A 609 -15.80 -4.41 24.15
N GLY A 610 -16.98 -3.82 23.90
CA GLY A 610 -17.43 -2.58 24.53
C GLY A 610 -16.74 -1.32 24.00
N VAL A 611 -15.99 -1.41 22.90
CA VAL A 611 -15.36 -0.27 22.24
C VAL A 611 -16.37 0.34 21.26
N THR A 612 -16.81 1.55 21.57
CA THR A 612 -17.76 2.30 20.72
C THR A 612 -17.06 3.55 20.17
N GLY A 613 -17.41 3.93 18.95
CA GLY A 613 -16.81 5.07 18.26
C GLY A 613 -17.79 5.72 17.30
N ILE A 614 -17.36 6.82 16.68
CA ILE A 614 -18.10 7.44 15.56
C ILE A 614 -18.16 6.40 14.45
N ALA A 615 -19.37 6.04 14.01
CA ALA A 615 -19.55 5.13 12.88
C ALA A 615 -19.57 5.94 11.58
N PHE A 616 -18.85 5.45 10.56
CA PHE A 616 -19.04 5.90 9.19
C PHE A 616 -20.33 5.29 8.64
N ASP A 617 -21.19 6.11 8.02
CA ASP A 617 -22.52 5.69 7.55
C ASP A 617 -22.51 4.94 6.21
N GLY A 618 -21.32 4.76 5.61
CA GLY A 618 -21.14 4.13 4.30
C GLY A 618 -21.33 5.08 3.12
N SER A 619 -21.54 6.38 3.35
CA SER A 619 -21.82 7.35 2.29
C SER A 619 -20.60 8.18 1.95
N TYR A 620 -20.20 8.13 0.68
CA TYR A 620 -19.19 9.03 0.11
C TYR A 620 -19.83 10.15 -0.70
N SER A 621 -19.16 11.28 -0.80
CA SER A 621 -19.50 12.30 -1.80
C SER A 621 -19.34 11.71 -3.20
N ALA A 622 -20.25 12.05 -4.12
CA ALA A 622 -20.26 11.44 -5.46
C ALA A 622 -18.91 11.54 -6.18
N TRP A 623 -18.19 12.67 -6.07
CA TRP A 623 -16.88 12.85 -6.70
C TRP A 623 -15.80 11.90 -6.17
N GLN A 624 -15.86 11.49 -4.90
CA GLN A 624 -14.88 10.59 -4.27
C GLN A 624 -14.90 9.19 -4.90
N THR A 625 -16.03 8.80 -5.49
CA THR A 625 -16.19 7.50 -6.16
C THR A 625 -16.36 7.62 -7.68
N GLY A 626 -16.08 8.79 -8.27
CA GLY A 626 -16.11 9.01 -9.73
C GLY A 626 -17.47 9.45 -10.29
N GLY A 627 -18.39 9.85 -9.43
CA GLY A 627 -19.68 10.43 -9.81
C GLY A 627 -19.61 11.94 -10.06
N SER A 628 -20.74 12.62 -9.87
CA SER A 628 -20.86 14.07 -10.13
C SER A 628 -19.86 14.89 -9.32
N GLY A 629 -19.16 15.81 -10.01
CA GLY A 629 -18.12 16.67 -9.42
C GLY A 629 -16.71 16.09 -9.46
N ALA A 630 -16.53 14.84 -9.89
CA ALA A 630 -15.20 14.24 -10.07
C ALA A 630 -14.36 15.04 -11.08
N GLY A 631 -13.06 15.21 -10.79
CA GLY A 631 -12.14 15.93 -11.66
C GLY A 631 -12.16 17.45 -11.53
N THR A 632 -12.92 18.00 -10.58
CA THR A 632 -13.10 19.44 -10.36
C THR A 632 -12.35 19.96 -9.13
N ILE A 633 -11.12 19.48 -8.89
CA ILE A 633 -10.27 19.94 -7.78
C ILE A 633 -10.30 21.46 -7.69
N SER A 634 -10.66 21.99 -6.52
CA SER A 634 -10.83 23.43 -6.32
C SER A 634 -9.61 24.24 -6.76
N ALA A 635 -9.83 25.44 -7.31
CA ALA A 635 -8.75 26.31 -7.77
C ALA A 635 -7.75 26.63 -6.65
N THR A 636 -8.25 26.89 -5.43
CA THR A 636 -7.40 27.14 -4.25
C THR A 636 -6.51 25.95 -3.93
N ALA A 637 -7.05 24.72 -3.89
CA ALA A 637 -6.24 23.52 -3.63
C ALA A 637 -5.20 23.29 -4.73
N ARG A 638 -5.58 23.52 -6.00
CA ARG A 638 -4.62 23.43 -7.11
C ARG A 638 -3.50 24.47 -6.99
N GLU A 639 -3.84 25.73 -6.72
CA GLU A 639 -2.86 26.82 -6.58
C GLU A 639 -1.87 26.56 -5.45
N SER A 640 -2.30 25.96 -4.33
CA SER A 640 -1.42 25.61 -3.21
C SER A 640 -0.33 24.61 -3.58
N PHE A 641 -0.59 23.69 -4.52
CA PHE A 641 0.31 22.56 -4.80
C PHE A 641 0.76 22.44 -6.27
N ALA A 642 0.46 23.44 -7.11
CA ALA A 642 0.81 23.40 -8.54
C ALA A 642 2.29 23.64 -8.85
N ALA A 643 3.09 24.14 -7.89
CA ALA A 643 4.50 24.40 -8.11
C ALA A 643 5.27 23.10 -8.37
N TRP A 644 5.93 23.01 -9.53
CA TRP A 644 6.79 21.88 -9.91
C TRP A 644 8.01 22.40 -10.69
N PRO A 645 9.24 22.36 -10.12
CA PRO A 645 9.61 21.80 -8.82
C PRO A 645 8.91 22.44 -7.61
N PRO A 646 8.78 21.72 -6.48
CA PRO A 646 8.30 22.31 -5.23
C PRO A 646 9.14 23.54 -4.86
N SER A 647 8.50 24.58 -4.29
CA SER A 647 9.18 25.83 -3.92
C SER A 647 10.17 25.69 -2.78
N ILE A 648 10.13 24.56 -2.07
CA ILE A 648 11.07 24.15 -1.03
C ILE A 648 11.33 22.66 -1.26
N ILE A 649 12.58 22.24 -1.15
CA ILE A 649 12.95 20.82 -1.13
C ILE A 649 13.71 20.60 0.19
N SER A 650 13.29 19.60 0.97
CA SER A 650 13.96 19.25 2.22
C SER A 650 15.45 18.97 2.00
N GLY A 651 16.29 19.32 2.97
CA GLY A 651 17.73 19.13 2.85
C GLY A 651 18.46 20.08 1.88
N ILE A 652 17.78 21.08 1.31
CA ILE A 652 18.38 22.09 0.44
C ILE A 652 18.37 23.48 1.07
N THR A 653 19.55 24.10 1.15
CA THR A 653 19.72 25.52 1.43
C THR A 653 20.39 26.18 0.23
N GLY A 654 19.68 27.06 -0.48
CA GLY A 654 20.25 27.79 -1.62
C GLY A 654 19.26 28.01 -2.76
N ASP A 655 19.78 28.35 -3.94
CA ASP A 655 18.99 28.59 -5.13
C ASP A 655 18.51 27.26 -5.74
N LEU A 656 17.19 27.01 -5.66
CA LEU A 656 16.58 25.81 -6.20
C LEU A 656 16.71 25.69 -7.73
N SER A 657 17.03 26.78 -8.44
CA SER A 657 17.31 26.67 -9.89
C SER A 657 18.59 25.87 -10.19
N LEU A 658 19.43 25.61 -9.19
CA LEU A 658 20.67 24.84 -9.32
C LEU A 658 20.48 23.35 -8.99
N VAL A 659 19.30 22.96 -8.51
CA VAL A 659 18.98 21.54 -8.25
C VAL A 659 18.99 20.77 -9.58
N PRO A 660 19.74 19.66 -9.69
CA PRO A 660 19.72 18.80 -10.86
C PRO A 660 18.30 18.40 -11.30
N THR A 661 18.09 18.44 -12.60
CA THR A 661 16.84 17.99 -13.24
C THR A 661 17.18 17.09 -14.41
N TYR A 662 16.26 16.22 -14.82
CA TYR A 662 16.40 15.43 -16.04
C TYR A 662 15.82 16.17 -17.25
N THR A 663 15.99 15.61 -18.45
CA THR A 663 15.40 16.11 -19.71
C THR A 663 14.55 15.02 -20.35
N SER A 664 13.46 15.39 -21.01
CA SER A 664 12.53 14.45 -21.65
C SER A 664 12.96 14.16 -23.09
N THR A 665 14.07 13.45 -23.26
CA THR A 665 14.61 13.10 -24.59
C THR A 665 14.86 11.61 -24.79
N ALA A 666 14.65 10.78 -23.76
CA ALA A 666 14.77 9.34 -23.91
C ALA A 666 13.58 8.76 -24.67
N VAL A 667 13.79 7.58 -25.25
CA VAL A 667 12.68 6.76 -25.75
C VAL A 667 11.84 6.33 -24.56
N MET A 668 10.52 6.56 -24.63
CA MET A 668 9.59 6.14 -23.59
C MET A 668 9.64 4.62 -23.44
N LYS A 669 9.79 4.15 -22.20
CA LYS A 669 9.71 2.73 -21.87
C LYS A 669 8.24 2.30 -21.80
N THR A 670 7.97 1.05 -22.14
CA THR A 670 6.64 0.45 -22.02
C THR A 670 6.75 -0.91 -21.35
N LEU A 671 5.64 -1.35 -20.76
CA LEU A 671 5.51 -2.71 -20.23
C LEU A 671 4.86 -3.59 -21.30
N PRO A 672 5.47 -4.73 -21.68
CA PRO A 672 4.89 -5.58 -22.71
C PRO A 672 3.63 -6.30 -22.20
N PRO A 673 2.60 -6.51 -23.04
CA PRO A 673 1.45 -7.32 -22.69
C PRO A 673 1.81 -8.80 -22.62
N ASP A 674 0.89 -9.58 -22.08
CA ASP A 674 1.01 -11.04 -22.00
C ASP A 674 0.81 -11.72 -23.36
N MET A 675 1.25 -12.97 -23.47
CA MET A 675 1.21 -13.75 -24.72
C MET A 675 0.31 -14.97 -24.57
N PHE A 676 -0.81 -14.98 -25.29
CA PHE A 676 -1.76 -16.09 -25.31
C PHE A 676 -1.71 -16.83 -26.65
N THR A 677 -1.30 -18.10 -26.63
CA THR A 677 -1.20 -18.93 -27.85
C THR A 677 -2.52 -19.57 -28.26
N ALA A 678 -3.42 -19.81 -27.31
CA ALA A 678 -4.73 -20.42 -27.54
C ALA A 678 -5.82 -19.40 -27.92
N ALA A 679 -5.66 -18.13 -27.52
CA ALA A 679 -6.62 -17.08 -27.80
C ALA A 679 -6.72 -16.76 -29.31
N PRO A 680 -7.90 -16.36 -29.82
CA PRO A 680 -8.03 -15.88 -31.19
C PRO A 680 -7.08 -14.72 -31.46
N LYS A 681 -6.41 -14.71 -32.62
CA LYS A 681 -5.50 -13.61 -33.02
C LYS A 681 -6.18 -12.23 -33.14
N THR A 682 -7.51 -12.21 -33.15
CA THR A 682 -8.32 -10.99 -33.17
C THR A 682 -8.60 -10.43 -31.78
N LEU A 683 -8.36 -11.19 -30.72
CA LEU A 683 -8.48 -10.72 -29.34
C LEU A 683 -7.31 -9.76 -29.07
N SER A 684 -7.63 -8.55 -28.63
CA SER A 684 -6.63 -7.60 -28.16
C SER A 684 -6.10 -8.07 -26.80
N VAL A 685 -4.79 -7.98 -26.62
CA VAL A 685 -4.10 -8.23 -25.33
C VAL A 685 -3.57 -6.92 -24.72
N GLY A 686 -3.94 -5.79 -25.33
CA GLY A 686 -3.29 -4.51 -25.16
C GLY A 686 -1.97 -4.42 -25.94
N ASP A 687 -1.39 -3.23 -25.99
CA ASP A 687 -0.03 -2.94 -26.48
C ASP A 687 0.87 -2.33 -25.39
N GLY A 688 0.31 -2.11 -24.20
CA GLY A 688 0.98 -1.50 -23.07
C GLY A 688 0.81 0.01 -22.97
N TRP A 689 -0.01 0.63 -23.83
CA TRP A 689 -0.18 2.08 -23.90
C TRP A 689 -1.64 2.51 -24.15
N ALA A 690 -2.33 2.98 -23.11
CA ALA A 690 -3.76 3.28 -23.17
C ALA A 690 -4.09 4.61 -23.87
N ASP A 691 -3.27 5.64 -23.70
CA ASP A 691 -3.46 6.94 -24.36
C ASP A 691 -2.52 7.11 -25.59
N PRO A 692 -2.98 6.81 -26.81
CA PRO A 692 -2.17 7.02 -28.01
C PRO A 692 -1.88 8.50 -28.30
N ALA A 693 -2.56 9.45 -27.64
CA ALA A 693 -2.25 10.88 -27.74
C ALA A 693 -1.03 11.27 -26.90
N ASP A 694 -0.65 10.43 -25.94
CA ASP A 694 0.52 10.66 -25.13
C ASP A 694 1.81 10.26 -25.84
N MET A 695 2.38 11.23 -26.56
CA MET A 695 3.61 11.06 -27.35
C MET A 695 4.85 11.62 -26.64
N ALA A 696 4.78 11.89 -25.34
CA ALA A 696 5.89 12.52 -24.64
C ALA A 696 7.04 11.54 -24.37
N SER A 697 8.28 12.00 -24.58
CA SER A 697 9.52 11.24 -24.36
C SER A 697 9.80 10.95 -22.89
N GLY A 698 10.62 9.92 -22.65
CA GLY A 698 11.08 9.50 -21.31
C GLY A 698 12.15 10.45 -20.77
N VAL A 699 12.37 10.43 -19.46
CA VAL A 699 13.39 11.26 -18.80
C VAL A 699 14.77 10.60 -18.85
N THR A 700 15.80 11.42 -18.95
CA THR A 700 17.20 11.01 -18.89
C THR A 700 18.09 12.15 -18.43
N GLU A 701 19.34 11.85 -18.08
CA GLU A 701 20.34 12.86 -17.74
C GLU A 701 20.56 13.85 -18.90
N VAL A 702 20.75 15.13 -18.56
CA VAL A 702 21.11 16.14 -19.54
C VAL A 702 22.53 15.86 -20.06
N ALA A 703 22.67 15.69 -21.36
CA ALA A 703 23.97 15.38 -21.98
C ALA A 703 25.04 16.42 -21.59
N GLY A 704 26.18 15.94 -21.12
CA GLY A 704 27.31 16.77 -20.68
C GLY A 704 27.19 17.34 -19.27
N CYS A 705 26.10 17.07 -18.54
CA CYS A 705 25.99 17.39 -17.11
C CYS A 705 26.62 16.30 -16.24
N SER A 706 27.08 16.69 -15.06
CA SER A 706 27.58 15.76 -14.04
C SER A 706 26.55 15.69 -12.92
N TYR A 707 25.99 14.51 -12.68
CA TYR A 707 25.04 14.27 -11.60
C TYR A 707 25.76 13.66 -10.39
N PRO A 708 25.44 14.09 -9.16
CA PRO A 708 25.84 13.37 -7.95
C PRO A 708 25.14 12.02 -7.87
N ASP A 709 25.62 11.12 -7.01
CA ASP A 709 25.00 9.83 -6.75
C ASP A 709 23.54 10.01 -6.26
N PRO A 710 22.52 9.55 -7.01
CA PRO A 710 21.10 9.75 -6.66
C PRO A 710 20.67 9.04 -5.37
N TRP A 711 21.48 8.13 -4.84
CA TRP A 711 21.19 7.35 -3.62
C TRP A 711 21.98 7.83 -2.40
N MET A 712 22.96 8.73 -2.59
CA MET A 712 23.88 9.22 -1.56
C MET A 712 24.17 10.73 -1.70
N ALA A 713 23.13 11.53 -1.97
CA ALA A 713 23.27 12.95 -2.28
C ALA A 713 23.00 13.90 -1.10
N LEU A 714 22.62 13.39 0.08
CA LEU A 714 22.31 14.26 1.22
C LEU A 714 23.56 14.98 1.74
N GLY A 715 23.42 16.27 2.03
CA GLY A 715 24.50 17.12 2.55
C GLY A 715 25.55 17.55 1.51
N LEU A 716 25.42 17.12 0.25
CA LEU A 716 26.28 17.60 -0.82
C LEU A 716 25.97 19.06 -1.18
N THR A 717 27.00 19.81 -1.58
CA THR A 717 26.84 21.20 -2.02
C THR A 717 26.09 21.28 -3.34
N LEU A 718 25.18 22.25 -3.47
CA LEU A 718 24.53 22.54 -4.75
C LEU A 718 25.58 22.74 -5.86
N PRO A 719 25.34 22.21 -7.08
CA PRO A 719 26.18 22.48 -8.23
C PRO A 719 26.32 23.98 -8.49
N THR A 720 27.48 24.40 -8.99
CA THR A 720 27.73 25.79 -9.40
C THR A 720 27.25 26.09 -10.82
N ALA A 721 26.87 25.06 -11.58
CA ALA A 721 26.31 25.16 -12.92
C ALA A 721 24.96 24.43 -12.98
N THR A 722 23.99 25.04 -13.67
CA THR A 722 22.65 24.50 -13.84
C THR A 722 22.69 23.23 -14.68
N CYS A 723 22.34 22.09 -14.09
CA CYS A 723 21.97 20.87 -14.81
C CYS A 723 20.46 20.87 -15.06
N THR A 724 19.99 21.92 -15.75
CA THR A 724 18.57 22.14 -16.04
C THR A 724 18.24 21.64 -17.44
N GLY A 725 17.52 20.53 -17.53
CA GLY A 725 16.93 20.06 -18.78
C GLY A 725 15.61 20.75 -19.06
N THR A 726 15.22 20.89 -20.32
CA THR A 726 13.80 21.08 -20.64
C THR A 726 13.10 19.74 -20.42
N VAL A 727 12.60 19.50 -19.21
CA VAL A 727 11.44 18.64 -19.05
C VAL A 727 10.31 19.39 -19.72
N THR A 728 10.02 19.05 -20.96
CA THR A 728 8.70 19.36 -21.48
C THR A 728 7.79 18.56 -20.56
N PRO A 729 6.90 19.18 -19.77
CA PRO A 729 5.76 18.41 -19.28
C PRO A 729 5.27 17.69 -20.52
N ALA A 730 4.97 16.38 -20.44
CA ALA A 730 4.22 15.73 -21.52
C ALA A 730 3.21 16.76 -22.00
N ARG A 731 3.15 17.06 -23.30
CA ARG A 731 2.43 18.22 -23.84
C ARG A 731 0.95 18.03 -23.52
N LEU A 732 0.61 18.23 -22.25
CA LEU A 732 -0.66 18.21 -21.59
C LEU A 732 -1.18 19.56 -22.02
N ALA A 733 -1.58 19.63 -23.30
CA ALA A 733 -2.62 20.53 -23.68
C ALA A 733 -3.73 20.22 -22.68
N ARG A 734 -3.78 21.00 -21.60
CA ARG A 734 -4.83 20.96 -20.59
C ARG A 734 -6.10 20.91 -21.41
N ARG A 735 -6.73 19.75 -21.51
CA ARG A 735 -8.10 19.70 -21.98
C ARG A 735 -8.85 20.36 -20.83
N MET A 736 -8.98 21.69 -20.92
CA MET A 736 -10.05 22.37 -20.23
C MET A 736 -11.29 21.59 -20.62
N VAL A 737 -11.84 20.86 -19.66
CA VAL A 737 -13.19 20.34 -19.77
C VAL A 737 -14.07 21.59 -19.78
N ILE A 738 -14.27 22.16 -20.96
CA ILE A 738 -15.27 23.19 -21.18
C ILE A 738 -16.59 22.46 -20.97
N THR A 739 -17.15 22.62 -19.77
CA THR A 739 -18.54 22.25 -19.51
C THR A 739 -19.38 23.04 -20.51
N PRO A 740 -20.17 22.39 -21.39
CA PRO A 740 -21.13 23.13 -22.19
C PRO A 740 -22.08 23.83 -21.22
N LEU A 741 -22.28 25.14 -21.40
CA LEU A 741 -23.32 25.87 -20.68
C LEU A 741 -24.65 25.10 -20.80
N PRO A 742 -25.45 25.01 -19.72
CA PRO A 742 -26.76 24.40 -19.81
C PRO A 742 -27.57 25.16 -20.86
N ILE A 743 -27.98 24.44 -21.91
CA ILE A 743 -28.97 24.95 -22.85
C ILE A 743 -30.27 25.05 -22.06
N ALA A 744 -30.75 26.29 -21.92
CA ALA A 744 -31.97 26.66 -21.20
C ALA A 744 -33.24 26.07 -21.81
#